data_AF-A0AAV1ZJE4-F1
#
_entry.id   AF-A0AAV1ZJE4-F1
#
_cell.length_a   1.000
_cell.length_b   1.000
_cell.length_c   1.000
_cell.angle_alpha   90.00
_cell.angle_beta   90.00
_cell.angle_gamma   90.00
#
_symmetry.space_group_name_H-M   'P 1'
#
loop_
_entity.id
_entity.type
_entity.pdbx_description
1 polymer ?
#
loop_
_entity_poly.entity_id
_entity_poly.type
_entity_poly.pdbx_seq_one_letter_code
_entity_poly.pdbx_strand_id
1 'polypeptide(L)'
;MVLSSIATIFTILLNPIFWLKWAIAYVTIRIRSAFQTKRFDLYDIDAIGDPVKLGYIMPQLEKQLEAPFPDSHLQGAADEVTFYGVNSKSERFFVRLSRGLNQKADAFIYLKLATGKTYSLTKTAGYQQLSDGDCQIFSCGRLQMHYLCPMRRWRIFYCGMIKETSEDEKDVEELVFVKFAFSWKASSDVYDMNVCTNPQEIATAVARSDWVLHLVPPIQKFTDVFNLYAQTGVITGTISVNDGPDYEIYLFGERIRNLGKYDASEGCKFTTILGNSPSNGMHFHLSKFSVPHICNNLLAGFLTEKNGEIQHLEKLEIGIKPPQTADKSQTSFEANFLTDRDYEVSGTLEESVIIKSSQGWTGAFELSFIEFTMENRKGFGFILSGDIKNPKRTIKPAPAIVFPDIVPLTVQFSEDAAHFGEISGGKGSSLGKLTLLSEREKSFIVPKGIIVTTAAYREFLTQEILEAVTFLENVAYGNETGDLKEVCAKVQDLLKKTSLPKKIRNNIVEDMKLIFGDEVDNRKFAVRSSATGEDTTAMSAAGQMDTFLGVQGFEQIFLAVQKCWASQFGHIAVEYKRRYGQVLNCPMAVVIQDMIACDVSGVMFTCDPVTNNPSVITITANYGLGETVVSGSVEPDTFVLRRKDDDNILDLESVTVGRKQQKMIMQDRRILQIL
;
A
#
# COMPACT_ATOMS: atom_id res chain seq x y z
N MET A 1 44.95 -20.41 15.16
CA MET A 1 43.96 -19.42 14.69
C MET A 1 44.42 -17.97 14.92
N VAL A 2 44.86 -17.60 16.13
CA VAL A 2 45.36 -16.23 16.43
C VAL A 2 46.57 -15.82 15.55
N LEU A 3 47.51 -16.74 15.29
CA LEU A 3 48.69 -16.47 14.45
C LEU A 3 48.38 -16.27 12.95
N SER A 4 47.34 -16.90 12.39
CA SER A 4 46.98 -16.68 10.98
C SER A 4 46.21 -15.38 10.78
N SER A 5 45.40 -14.97 11.75
CA SER A 5 44.72 -13.65 11.75
C SER A 5 45.74 -12.51 11.87
N ILE A 6 46.75 -12.64 12.74
CA ILE A 6 47.83 -11.64 12.88
C ILE A 6 48.69 -11.57 11.61
N ALA A 7 49.01 -12.70 10.98
CA ALA A 7 49.78 -12.71 9.72
C ALA A 7 49.00 -12.06 8.57
N THR A 8 47.68 -12.27 8.49
CA THR A 8 46.80 -11.67 7.47
C THR A 8 46.63 -10.16 7.66
N ILE A 9 46.52 -9.71 8.92
CA ILE A 9 46.49 -8.29 9.29
C ILE A 9 47.84 -7.61 8.95
N PHE A 10 48.97 -8.27 9.25
CA PHE A 10 50.31 -7.76 8.91
C PHE A 10 50.55 -7.66 7.39
N THR A 11 50.03 -8.60 6.60
CA THR A 11 50.17 -8.58 5.13
C THR A 11 49.33 -7.51 4.46
N ILE A 12 48.16 -7.16 5.04
CA ILE A 12 47.32 -6.06 4.54
C ILE A 12 47.90 -4.70 4.93
N LEU A 13 48.39 -4.54 6.17
CA LEU A 13 49.02 -3.30 6.65
C LEU A 13 50.30 -2.94 5.88
N LEU A 14 51.01 -3.94 5.35
CA LEU A 14 52.22 -3.77 4.52
C LEU A 14 51.94 -3.76 3.01
N ASN A 15 50.67 -3.82 2.58
CA ASN A 15 50.32 -3.85 1.16
C ASN A 15 50.24 -2.43 0.59
N PRO A 16 51.20 -1.98 -0.26
CA PRO A 16 51.19 -0.63 -0.83
C PRO A 16 49.97 -0.39 -1.73
N ILE A 17 49.41 -1.44 -2.33
CA ILE A 17 48.22 -1.34 -3.19
C ILE A 17 46.98 -1.02 -2.34
N PHE A 18 46.87 -1.59 -1.14
CA PHE A 18 45.77 -1.29 -0.23
C PHE A 18 45.77 0.19 0.16
N TRP A 19 46.92 0.71 0.61
CA TRP A 19 47.03 2.12 1.01
C TRP A 19 46.84 3.10 -0.15
N LEU A 20 47.29 2.75 -1.36
CA LEU A 20 47.00 3.53 -2.55
C LEU A 20 45.50 3.56 -2.86
N LYS A 21 44.83 2.40 -2.87
CA LYS A 21 43.37 2.30 -3.04
C LYS A 21 42.63 3.11 -1.97
N TRP A 22 43.08 2.99 -0.71
CA TRP A 22 42.51 3.69 0.42
C TRP A 22 42.60 5.20 0.26
N ALA A 23 43.78 5.73 -0.08
CA ALA A 23 43.99 7.16 -0.29
C ALA A 23 43.10 7.71 -1.42
N ILE A 24 43.04 7.00 -2.55
CA ILE A 24 42.18 7.38 -3.69
C ILE A 24 40.71 7.37 -3.28
N ALA A 25 40.23 6.31 -2.62
CA ALA A 25 38.85 6.20 -2.16
C ALA A 25 38.51 7.29 -1.14
N TYR A 26 39.37 7.50 -0.14
CA TYR A 26 39.15 8.50 0.93
C TYR A 26 39.06 9.92 0.36
N VAL A 27 40.00 10.31 -0.51
CA VAL A 27 39.96 11.64 -1.16
C VAL A 27 38.68 11.79 -2.00
N THR A 28 38.31 10.76 -2.77
CA THR A 28 37.09 10.78 -3.59
C THR A 28 35.83 10.95 -2.72
N ILE A 29 35.73 10.22 -1.61
CA ILE A 29 34.61 10.31 -0.66
C ILE A 29 34.56 11.69 -0.01
N ARG A 30 35.72 12.24 0.42
CA ARG A 30 35.78 13.56 1.07
C ARG A 30 35.39 14.70 0.12
N ILE A 31 35.84 14.64 -1.14
CA ILE A 31 35.42 15.58 -2.17
C ILE A 31 33.91 15.47 -2.36
N ARG A 32 33.38 14.25 -2.56
CA ARG A 32 31.94 14.03 -2.74
C ARG A 32 31.12 14.54 -1.55
N SER A 33 31.52 14.21 -0.32
CA SER A 33 30.81 14.63 0.90
C SER A 33 30.77 16.14 1.06
N ALA A 34 31.79 16.87 0.58
CA ALA A 34 31.82 18.33 0.63
C ALA A 34 30.80 18.98 -0.32
N PHE A 35 30.39 18.28 -1.39
CA PHE A 35 29.40 18.76 -2.36
C PHE A 35 28.03 18.12 -2.20
N GLN A 36 27.88 17.15 -1.28
CA GLN A 36 26.63 16.42 -1.07
C GLN A 36 25.74 17.17 -0.07
N THR A 37 24.55 17.56 -0.50
CA THR A 37 23.50 18.09 0.38
C THR A 37 22.88 16.95 1.18
N LYS A 38 22.55 17.17 2.47
CA LYS A 38 21.82 16.15 3.22
C LYS A 38 20.40 16.04 2.66
N ARG A 39 19.84 14.82 2.67
CA ARG A 39 18.48 14.60 2.17
C ARG A 39 17.39 15.12 3.10
N PHE A 40 17.70 15.28 4.39
CA PHE A 40 16.74 15.52 5.46
C PHE A 40 17.10 16.73 6.31
N ASP A 41 17.63 17.81 5.71
CA ASP A 41 17.97 19.06 6.41
C ASP A 41 16.75 19.78 7.03
N LEU A 42 15.54 19.43 6.58
CA LEU A 42 14.28 19.98 7.06
C LEU A 42 13.59 19.08 8.08
N TYR A 43 14.20 17.95 8.47
CA TYR A 43 13.70 17.13 9.56
C TYR A 43 14.37 17.55 10.87
N ASP A 44 13.58 17.80 11.90
CA ASP A 44 14.08 18.16 13.23
C ASP A 44 12.98 17.87 14.25
N ILE A 45 13.19 16.85 15.09
CA ILE A 45 12.21 16.39 16.07
C ILE A 45 12.07 17.38 17.25
N ASP A 46 13.11 18.19 17.48
CA ASP A 46 13.19 19.14 18.59
C ASP A 46 12.90 20.59 18.15
N ALA A 47 12.54 20.79 16.87
CA ALA A 47 12.19 22.10 16.34
C ALA A 47 11.02 22.73 17.10
N ILE A 48 11.17 24.00 17.48
CA ILE A 48 10.10 24.76 18.14
C ILE A 48 9.56 25.80 17.18
N GLY A 49 8.27 25.71 16.84
CA GLY A 49 7.55 26.73 16.09
C GLY A 49 7.85 26.81 14.59
N ASP A 50 8.71 25.94 14.04
CA ASP A 50 8.96 25.87 12.60
C ASP A 50 7.98 24.86 11.95
N PRO A 51 7.02 25.32 11.13
CA PRO A 51 6.00 24.46 10.56
C PRO A 51 6.54 23.48 9.52
N VAL A 52 7.66 23.78 8.86
CA VAL A 52 8.28 22.89 7.88
C VAL A 52 8.99 21.77 8.62
N LYS A 53 9.81 22.12 9.63
CA LYS A 53 10.55 21.15 10.44
C LYS A 53 9.66 20.22 11.26
N LEU A 54 8.52 20.72 11.72
CA LEU A 54 7.52 19.92 12.42
C LEU A 54 6.61 19.11 11.47
N GLY A 55 6.72 19.30 10.15
CA GLY A 55 5.95 18.57 9.15
C GLY A 55 4.50 19.03 8.98
N TYR A 56 4.16 20.24 9.45
CA TYR A 56 2.88 20.90 9.14
C TYR A 56 2.84 21.37 7.68
N ILE A 57 3.97 21.84 7.15
CA ILE A 57 4.18 22.07 5.71
C ILE A 57 5.14 20.99 5.23
N MET A 58 4.65 20.06 4.42
CA MET A 58 5.42 18.88 4.02
C MET A 58 6.51 19.24 3.00
N PRO A 59 7.80 18.98 3.30
CA PRO A 59 8.86 19.12 2.31
C PRO A 59 8.67 18.16 1.14
N GLN A 60 8.77 18.65 -0.09
CA GLN A 60 8.51 17.86 -1.29
C GLN A 60 9.45 16.65 -1.42
N LEU A 61 10.73 16.82 -1.05
CA LEU A 61 11.71 15.73 -1.09
C LEU A 61 11.39 14.62 -0.08
N GLU A 62 11.00 14.98 1.14
CA GLU A 62 10.59 14.00 2.17
C GLU A 62 9.35 13.24 1.72
N LYS A 63 8.36 13.94 1.16
CA LYS A 63 7.17 13.31 0.56
C LYS A 63 7.57 12.31 -0.54
N GLN A 64 8.43 12.71 -1.47
CA GLN A 64 8.87 11.86 -2.58
C GLN A 64 9.63 10.61 -2.10
N LEU A 65 10.48 10.73 -1.09
CA LEU A 65 11.27 9.61 -0.57
C LEU A 65 10.42 8.62 0.24
N GLU A 66 9.44 9.13 0.99
CA GLU A 66 8.54 8.28 1.78
C GLU A 66 7.39 7.70 0.94
N ALA A 67 7.10 8.25 -0.24
CA ALA A 67 6.07 7.74 -1.15
C ALA A 67 6.47 6.44 -1.89
N PRO A 68 5.49 5.60 -2.27
CA PRO A 68 5.72 4.51 -3.19
C PRO A 68 6.12 5.05 -4.57
N PHE A 69 7.30 4.66 -5.05
CA PHE A 69 7.85 5.10 -6.33
C PHE A 69 7.07 4.56 -7.56
N PRO A 70 7.16 5.20 -8.74
CA PRO A 70 6.56 4.65 -9.95
C PRO A 70 7.21 3.32 -10.37
N ASP A 71 6.50 2.51 -11.15
CA ASP A 71 6.98 1.19 -11.63
C ASP A 71 8.30 1.26 -12.42
N SER A 72 8.62 2.41 -13.03
CA SER A 72 9.90 2.65 -13.71
C SER A 72 11.10 2.56 -12.76
N HIS A 73 10.95 3.02 -11.51
CA HIS A 73 11.96 2.89 -10.46
C HIS A 73 12.20 1.42 -10.09
N LEU A 74 11.12 0.65 -10.00
CA LEU A 74 11.14 -0.76 -9.59
C LEU A 74 11.89 -1.67 -10.56
N GLN A 75 12.22 -1.20 -11.77
CA GLN A 75 13.02 -1.97 -12.73
C GLN A 75 14.44 -2.22 -12.22
N GLY A 76 15.08 -1.19 -11.64
CA GLY A 76 16.49 -1.24 -11.25
C GLY A 76 16.76 -1.03 -9.76
N ALA A 77 15.77 -0.60 -8.97
CA ALA A 77 15.94 -0.23 -7.58
C ALA A 77 14.84 -0.76 -6.67
N ALA A 78 15.19 -0.89 -5.39
CA ALA A 78 14.30 -1.25 -4.33
C ALA A 78 13.31 -0.13 -4.02
N ASP A 79 12.13 -0.52 -3.58
CA ASP A 79 11.21 0.36 -2.87
C ASP A 79 10.60 -0.43 -1.73
N GLU A 80 11.27 -0.35 -0.59
CA GLU A 80 11.01 -1.21 0.55
C GLU A 80 10.93 -0.41 1.85
N VAL A 81 9.97 -0.78 2.68
CA VAL A 81 9.78 -0.25 4.02
C VAL A 81 9.71 -1.39 5.02
N THR A 82 10.47 -1.27 6.10
CA THR A 82 10.51 -2.24 7.20
C THR A 82 10.27 -1.51 8.51
N PHE A 83 9.47 -2.11 9.38
CA PHE A 83 9.33 -1.70 10.77
C PHE A 83 9.60 -2.90 11.66
N TYR A 84 10.22 -2.65 12.79
CA TYR A 84 10.25 -3.63 13.87
C TYR A 84 10.04 -2.95 15.22
N GLY A 85 9.65 -3.72 16.22
CA GLY A 85 9.55 -3.28 17.59
C GLY A 85 9.67 -4.43 18.59
N VAL A 86 10.18 -4.12 19.77
CA VAL A 86 10.26 -5.03 20.93
C VAL A 86 9.88 -4.30 22.21
N ASN A 87 9.60 -5.06 23.28
CA ASN A 87 9.52 -4.49 24.62
C ASN A 87 9.97 -5.47 25.71
N SER A 88 9.82 -5.07 26.97
CA SER A 88 10.23 -5.84 28.14
C SER A 88 9.37 -7.07 28.43
N LYS A 89 8.20 -7.21 27.80
CA LYS A 89 7.33 -8.39 27.89
C LYS A 89 7.69 -9.47 26.87
N SER A 90 8.82 -9.32 26.17
CA SER A 90 9.21 -10.18 25.04
C SER A 90 8.22 -10.16 23.87
N GLU A 91 7.37 -9.13 23.78
CA GLU A 91 6.55 -8.90 22.58
C GLU A 91 7.45 -8.43 21.45
N ARG A 92 7.15 -8.90 20.23
CA ARG A 92 7.99 -8.66 19.06
C ARG A 92 7.13 -8.41 17.86
N PHE A 93 7.47 -7.39 17.10
CA PHE A 93 6.85 -7.11 15.82
C PHE A 93 7.94 -6.91 14.78
N PHE A 94 7.79 -7.54 13.63
CA PHE A 94 8.60 -7.29 12.46
C PHE A 94 7.68 -7.33 11.25
N VAL A 95 7.67 -6.24 10.49
CA VAL A 95 6.89 -6.15 9.27
C VAL A 95 7.72 -5.52 8.17
N ARG A 96 7.66 -6.11 6.98
CA ARG A 96 8.40 -5.65 5.80
C ARG A 96 7.48 -5.71 4.59
N LEU A 97 7.53 -4.66 3.77
CA LEU A 97 6.85 -4.61 2.48
C LEU A 97 7.85 -4.14 1.43
N SER A 98 8.07 -4.97 0.42
CA SER A 98 8.95 -4.71 -0.72
C SER A 98 8.10 -4.70 -2.00
N ARG A 99 8.17 -3.62 -2.78
CA ARG A 99 7.40 -3.50 -4.02
C ARG A 99 8.16 -4.10 -5.19
N GLY A 100 7.42 -4.68 -6.14
CA GLY A 100 7.99 -5.26 -7.35
C GLY A 100 7.20 -4.93 -8.61
N LEU A 101 7.59 -5.53 -9.73
CA LEU A 101 7.03 -5.24 -11.04
C LEU A 101 5.62 -5.81 -11.21
N ASN A 102 4.87 -5.27 -12.19
CA ASN A 102 3.53 -5.73 -12.58
C ASN A 102 2.51 -5.71 -11.43
N GLN A 103 2.51 -4.65 -10.64
CA GLN A 103 1.57 -4.45 -9.54
C GLN A 103 1.58 -5.57 -8.49
N LYS A 104 2.71 -6.27 -8.34
CA LYS A 104 2.92 -7.22 -7.25
C LYS A 104 3.78 -6.59 -6.16
N ALA A 105 3.53 -6.98 -4.92
CA ALA A 105 4.39 -6.70 -3.78
C ALA A 105 4.62 -7.99 -2.98
N ASP A 106 5.66 -7.99 -2.14
CA ASP A 106 5.93 -9.01 -1.15
C ASP A 106 5.84 -8.37 0.24
N ALA A 107 5.08 -8.99 1.13
CA ALA A 107 4.91 -8.62 2.51
C ALA A 107 5.32 -9.75 3.43
N PHE A 108 5.92 -9.40 4.56
CA PHE A 108 6.21 -10.30 5.65
C PHE A 108 5.69 -9.67 6.94
N ILE A 109 4.95 -10.43 7.72
CA ILE A 109 4.49 -10.06 9.06
C ILE A 109 4.95 -11.16 10.01
N TYR A 110 5.59 -10.76 11.09
CA TYR A 110 5.83 -11.58 12.26
C TYR A 110 5.44 -10.77 13.50
N LEU A 111 4.53 -11.31 14.30
CA LEU A 111 4.10 -10.70 15.55
C LEU A 111 4.03 -11.77 16.63
N LYS A 112 4.69 -11.53 17.77
CA LYS A 112 4.62 -12.36 18.97
C LYS A 112 4.06 -11.55 20.12
N LEU A 113 3.01 -12.05 20.75
CA LEU A 113 2.39 -11.43 21.92
C LEU A 113 2.96 -12.00 23.22
N ALA A 114 2.74 -11.31 24.34
CA ALA A 114 3.19 -11.76 25.66
C ALA A 114 2.53 -13.08 26.11
N THR A 115 1.45 -13.51 25.43
CA THR A 115 0.80 -14.81 25.62
C THR A 115 1.62 -15.98 25.08
N GLY A 116 2.73 -15.73 24.38
CA GLY A 116 3.53 -16.75 23.69
C GLY A 116 3.06 -17.06 22.27
N LYS A 117 1.84 -16.64 21.90
CA LYS A 117 1.28 -16.84 20.56
C LYS A 117 2.00 -16.00 19.51
N THR A 118 2.29 -16.62 18.38
CA THR A 118 2.97 -16.00 17.23
C THR A 118 2.07 -16.01 16.00
N TYR A 119 2.11 -14.92 15.25
CA TYR A 119 1.26 -14.60 14.12
C TYR A 119 2.14 -14.30 12.90
N SER A 120 2.05 -15.13 11.85
CA SER A 120 2.87 -14.99 10.64
C SER A 120 2.11 -15.19 9.33
N LEU A 121 2.48 -14.45 8.28
CA LEU A 121 1.88 -14.63 6.95
C LEU A 121 2.30 -15.97 6.31
N THR A 122 1.33 -16.72 5.79
CA THR A 122 1.56 -17.96 5.04
C THR A 122 1.95 -17.70 3.58
N LYS A 123 1.32 -16.70 2.95
CA LYS A 123 1.60 -16.23 1.59
C LYS A 123 2.12 -14.79 1.67
N THR A 124 3.32 -14.57 1.13
CA THR A 124 4.00 -13.26 1.21
C THR A 124 3.71 -12.37 0.00
N ALA A 125 3.40 -12.92 -1.19
CA ALA A 125 3.03 -12.11 -2.35
C ALA A 125 1.56 -11.70 -2.36
N GLY A 126 1.34 -10.46 -2.77
CA GLY A 126 0.02 -9.91 -3.05
C GLY A 126 0.04 -8.88 -4.15
N TYR A 127 -1.15 -8.46 -4.56
CA TYR A 127 -1.30 -7.28 -5.40
C TYR A 127 -1.08 -6.02 -4.56
N GLN A 128 -0.40 -5.05 -5.16
CA GLN A 128 -0.31 -3.68 -4.65
C GLN A 128 -1.29 -2.79 -5.42
N GLN A 129 -1.80 -1.77 -4.74
CA GLN A 129 -2.51 -0.68 -5.41
C GLN A 129 -1.55 0.06 -6.36
N LEU A 130 -2.07 0.50 -7.50
CA LEU A 130 -1.34 1.34 -8.45
C LEU A 130 -0.86 2.62 -7.75
N SER A 131 0.41 2.96 -7.91
CA SER A 131 0.98 4.24 -7.51
C SER A 131 1.25 5.07 -8.76
N ASP A 132 0.62 6.24 -8.85
CA ASP A 132 0.89 7.29 -9.82
C ASP A 132 2.03 8.23 -9.39
N GLY A 133 2.68 7.93 -8.24
CA GLY A 133 3.73 8.76 -7.64
C GLY A 133 3.22 9.79 -6.63
N ASP A 134 1.90 9.93 -6.43
CA ASP A 134 1.30 10.78 -5.39
C ASP A 134 0.58 9.97 -4.29
N CYS A 135 0.63 8.63 -4.39
CA CYS A 135 0.06 7.73 -3.40
C CYS A 135 0.78 7.82 -2.04
N GLN A 136 0.02 7.68 -0.95
CA GLN A 136 0.55 7.67 0.41
C GLN A 136 0.73 6.26 1.02
N ILE A 137 0.41 5.23 0.23
CA ILE A 137 0.10 3.89 0.75
C ILE A 137 0.96 2.84 0.09
N PHE A 138 1.74 2.12 0.89
CA PHE A 138 2.29 0.83 0.53
C PHE A 138 1.24 -0.23 0.81
N SER A 139 0.95 -1.09 -0.16
CA SER A 139 -0.02 -2.16 0.02
C SER A 139 0.48 -3.47 -0.56
N CYS A 140 0.11 -4.56 0.10
CA CYS A 140 0.35 -5.91 -0.37
C CYS A 140 -0.76 -6.81 0.19
N GLY A 141 -1.74 -7.15 -0.65
CA GLY A 141 -2.92 -7.87 -0.20
C GLY A 141 -3.70 -7.08 0.86
N ARG A 142 -3.76 -7.61 2.09
CA ARG A 142 -4.48 -7.02 3.23
C ARG A 142 -3.61 -6.16 4.16
N LEU A 143 -2.30 -6.10 3.90
CA LEU A 143 -1.38 -5.22 4.62
C LEU A 143 -1.34 -3.85 3.93
N GLN A 144 -1.46 -2.79 4.72
CA GLN A 144 -1.29 -1.42 4.27
C GLN A 144 -0.36 -0.66 5.23
N MET A 145 0.57 0.13 4.68
CA MET A 145 1.41 1.05 5.43
C MET A 145 1.28 2.46 4.83
N HIS A 146 0.80 3.39 5.64
CA HIS A 146 0.51 4.76 5.25
C HIS A 146 1.54 5.66 5.92
N TYR A 147 2.27 6.48 5.17
CA TYR A 147 2.96 7.60 5.80
C TYR A 147 1.92 8.70 6.06
N LEU A 148 1.73 9.07 7.32
CA LEU A 148 0.79 10.14 7.70
C LEU A 148 1.47 11.50 7.67
N CYS A 149 2.75 11.51 8.00
CA CYS A 149 3.62 12.67 7.94
C CYS A 149 5.01 12.14 7.63
N PRO A 150 5.59 12.44 6.45
CA PRO A 150 6.90 11.93 6.03
C PRO A 150 7.93 12.05 7.15
N MET A 151 8.76 11.01 7.32
CA MET A 151 9.81 10.91 8.34
C MET A 151 9.33 10.94 9.81
N ARG A 152 8.06 11.23 10.10
CA ARG A 152 7.57 11.51 11.46
C ARG A 152 6.57 10.49 11.95
N ARG A 153 5.58 10.15 11.13
CA ARG A 153 4.45 9.29 11.53
C ARG A 153 3.99 8.38 10.42
N TRP A 154 3.74 7.13 10.79
CA TRP A 154 3.24 6.09 9.91
C TRP A 154 2.09 5.34 10.58
N ARG A 155 1.16 4.82 9.79
CA ARG A 155 0.13 3.88 10.23
C ARG A 155 0.34 2.56 9.49
N ILE A 156 0.36 1.46 10.24
CA ILE A 156 0.55 0.10 9.74
C ILE A 156 -0.72 -0.67 10.09
N PHE A 157 -1.41 -1.18 9.08
CA PHE A 157 -2.72 -1.81 9.24
C PHE A 157 -2.77 -3.16 8.52
N TYR A 158 -3.34 -4.16 9.18
CA TYR A 158 -3.62 -5.45 8.60
C TYR A 158 -5.01 -5.92 9.03
N CYS A 159 -5.75 -6.53 8.09
CA CYS A 159 -7.05 -7.14 8.35
C CYS A 159 -7.22 -8.36 7.45
N GLY A 160 -6.90 -9.55 7.97
CA GLY A 160 -6.97 -10.78 7.20
C GLY A 160 -6.60 -12.04 7.97
N MET A 161 -6.56 -13.17 7.26
CA MET A 161 -6.18 -14.46 7.85
C MET A 161 -4.66 -14.53 8.04
N ILE A 162 -4.21 -14.96 9.21
CA ILE A 162 -2.81 -15.16 9.55
C ILE A 162 -2.66 -16.52 10.24
N LYS A 163 -1.52 -17.18 10.04
CA LYS A 163 -1.19 -18.40 10.77
C LYS A 163 -0.79 -18.06 12.19
N GLU A 164 -1.48 -18.66 13.14
CA GLU A 164 -1.15 -18.68 14.56
C GLU A 164 -0.37 -19.95 14.89
N THR A 165 0.68 -19.81 15.69
CA THR A 165 1.43 -20.91 16.30
C THR A 165 1.62 -20.65 17.78
N SER A 166 1.43 -21.67 18.61
CA SER A 166 1.66 -21.61 20.06
C SER A 166 3.04 -22.17 20.41
N GLU A 167 3.67 -21.66 21.47
CA GLU A 167 4.94 -22.21 21.97
C GLU A 167 4.78 -23.64 22.52
N ASP A 168 3.62 -23.95 23.11
CA ASP A 168 3.32 -25.25 23.72
C ASP A 168 2.91 -26.32 22.69
N GLU A 169 2.43 -25.90 21.52
CA GLU A 169 1.90 -26.78 20.45
C GLU A 169 2.48 -26.37 19.09
N LYS A 170 3.81 -26.43 18.94
CA LYS A 170 4.51 -25.98 17.73
C LYS A 170 4.06 -26.68 16.43
N ASP A 171 3.48 -27.88 16.54
CA ASP A 171 3.00 -28.68 15.40
C ASP A 171 1.54 -28.39 15.01
N VAL A 172 0.81 -27.58 15.80
CA VAL A 172 -0.58 -27.20 15.51
C VAL A 172 -0.56 -25.80 14.90
N GLU A 173 -0.81 -25.73 13.60
CA GLU A 173 -0.92 -24.48 12.85
C GLU A 173 -2.40 -24.17 12.62
N GLU A 174 -2.89 -23.06 13.16
CA GLU A 174 -4.28 -22.62 12.95
C GLU A 174 -4.31 -21.32 12.16
N LEU A 175 -5.17 -21.23 11.15
CA LEU A 175 -5.45 -19.96 10.49
C LEU A 175 -6.52 -19.20 11.26
N VAL A 176 -6.17 -18.02 11.75
CA VAL A 176 -7.05 -17.15 12.53
C VAL A 176 -7.21 -15.80 11.85
N PHE A 177 -8.36 -15.17 12.07
CA PHE A 177 -8.61 -13.84 11.57
C PHE A 177 -7.94 -12.81 12.48
N VAL A 178 -7.02 -12.00 11.94
CA VAL A 178 -6.29 -10.99 12.71
C VAL A 178 -6.56 -9.60 12.15
N LYS A 179 -6.81 -8.66 13.05
CA LYS A 179 -6.79 -7.23 12.76
C LYS A 179 -5.76 -6.57 13.64
N PHE A 180 -4.89 -5.76 13.05
CA PHE A 180 -4.09 -4.84 13.85
C PHE A 180 -4.00 -3.47 13.19
N ALA A 181 -3.95 -2.44 14.02
CA ALA A 181 -3.80 -1.06 13.61
C ALA A 181 -2.75 -0.40 14.51
N PHE A 182 -1.52 -0.28 13.98
CA PHE A 182 -0.40 0.31 14.68
C PHE A 182 -0.05 1.69 14.14
N SER A 183 0.39 2.57 15.01
CA SER A 183 0.96 3.86 14.70
C SER A 183 2.44 3.82 15.07
N TRP A 184 3.30 4.10 14.11
CA TRP A 184 4.73 4.34 14.36
C TRP A 184 5.00 5.83 14.40
N LYS A 185 5.75 6.27 15.42
CA LYS A 185 6.19 7.66 15.59
C LYS A 185 7.71 7.70 15.76
N ALA A 186 8.38 8.54 14.99
CA ALA A 186 9.81 8.76 15.10
C ALA A 186 10.18 9.30 16.50
N SER A 187 11.31 8.83 17.03
CA SER A 187 11.88 9.25 18.32
C SER A 187 13.36 9.65 18.21
N SER A 188 13.94 9.71 17.01
CA SER A 188 15.31 10.15 16.78
C SER A 188 15.43 10.94 15.49
N ASP A 189 16.61 11.54 15.29
CA ASP A 189 17.05 12.02 13.98
C ASP A 189 17.16 10.86 12.95
N VAL A 190 17.53 11.19 11.72
CA VAL A 190 17.64 10.26 10.60
C VAL A 190 19.08 9.79 10.44
N TYR A 191 19.28 8.48 10.52
CA TYR A 191 20.52 7.86 10.06
C TYR A 191 20.45 7.64 8.55
N ASP A 192 21.17 8.45 7.78
CA ASP A 192 21.34 8.28 6.34
C ASP A 192 22.68 7.59 6.05
N MET A 193 22.62 6.38 5.50
CA MET A 193 23.80 5.54 5.27
C MET A 193 24.87 6.22 4.41
N ASN A 194 24.48 7.08 3.46
CA ASN A 194 25.41 7.76 2.55
C ASN A 194 26.08 9.00 3.17
N VAL A 195 25.55 9.52 4.28
CA VAL A 195 26.00 10.78 4.90
C VAL A 195 26.58 10.54 6.29
N CYS A 196 25.96 9.66 7.07
CA CYS A 196 26.26 9.42 8.48
C CYS A 196 27.36 8.38 8.70
N THR A 197 27.66 7.53 7.71
CA THR A 197 28.71 6.51 7.83
C THR A 197 30.09 7.14 7.78
N ASN A 198 30.98 6.74 8.70
CA ASN A 198 32.34 7.26 8.78
C ASN A 198 33.09 7.12 7.42
N PRO A 199 33.57 8.22 6.80
CA PRO A 199 34.31 8.18 5.54
C PRO A 199 35.55 7.28 5.56
N GLN A 200 36.22 7.15 6.71
CA GLN A 200 37.38 6.28 6.85
C GLN A 200 36.98 4.80 6.77
N GLU A 201 35.84 4.43 7.34
CA GLU A 201 35.31 3.06 7.25
C GLU A 201 34.86 2.72 5.84
N ILE A 202 34.19 3.66 5.15
CA ILE A 202 33.86 3.48 3.73
C ILE A 202 35.12 3.28 2.90
N ALA A 203 36.13 4.15 3.04
CA ALA A 203 37.38 4.05 2.31
C ALA A 203 38.12 2.73 2.59
N THR A 204 38.12 2.29 3.84
CA THR A 204 38.71 1.02 4.28
C THR A 204 37.99 -0.17 3.65
N ALA A 205 36.65 -0.21 3.72
CA ALA A 205 35.87 -1.30 3.14
C ALA A 205 35.97 -1.36 1.61
N VAL A 206 36.00 -0.21 0.94
CA VAL A 206 36.20 -0.10 -0.51
C VAL A 206 37.62 -0.50 -0.92
N ALA A 207 38.65 -0.15 -0.14
CA ALA A 207 40.03 -0.53 -0.44
C ALA A 207 40.29 -2.03 -0.25
N ARG A 208 39.53 -2.70 0.64
CA ARG A 208 39.54 -4.16 0.84
C ARG A 208 38.89 -4.93 -0.32
N SER A 209 38.19 -4.26 -1.24
CA SER A 209 37.52 -4.91 -2.37
C SER A 209 38.37 -4.90 -3.65
N ASP A 210 38.05 -5.83 -4.55
CA ASP A 210 38.65 -5.87 -5.89
C ASP A 210 37.88 -4.95 -6.83
N TRP A 211 38.55 -3.89 -7.30
CA TRP A 211 37.96 -2.94 -8.21
C TRP A 211 37.95 -3.49 -9.63
N VAL A 212 36.81 -3.35 -10.32
CA VAL A 212 36.69 -3.75 -11.74
C VAL A 212 37.66 -2.95 -12.63
N LEU A 213 37.88 -1.67 -12.29
CA LEU A 213 38.87 -0.80 -12.91
C LEU A 213 39.93 -0.50 -11.86
N HIS A 214 41.15 -1.00 -12.05
CA HIS A 214 42.20 -1.08 -11.01
C HIS A 214 42.53 0.21 -10.24
N LEU A 215 42.17 1.40 -10.76
CA LEU A 215 42.44 2.70 -10.13
C LEU A 215 41.22 3.60 -9.93
N VAL A 216 40.00 3.13 -10.27
CA VAL A 216 38.78 3.92 -10.08
C VAL A 216 37.95 3.31 -8.94
N PRO A 217 37.77 4.01 -7.81
CA PRO A 217 37.01 3.48 -6.69
C PRO A 217 35.52 3.40 -7.07
N PRO A 218 34.80 2.32 -6.72
CA PRO A 218 33.40 2.10 -7.08
C PRO A 218 32.41 2.94 -6.24
N ILE A 219 32.71 4.22 -5.97
CA ILE A 219 31.93 5.08 -5.05
C ILE A 219 30.48 5.27 -5.53
N GLN A 220 30.26 5.44 -6.84
CA GLN A 220 28.88 5.57 -7.34
C GLN A 220 28.08 4.27 -7.12
N LYS A 221 28.69 3.10 -7.38
CA LYS A 221 28.05 1.81 -7.12
C LYS A 221 27.80 1.61 -5.62
N PHE A 222 28.72 2.05 -4.76
CA PHE A 222 28.53 2.05 -3.32
C PHE A 222 27.28 2.85 -2.93
N THR A 223 27.16 4.10 -3.39
CA THR A 223 25.99 4.93 -3.07
C THR A 223 24.70 4.41 -3.66
N ASP A 224 24.78 3.76 -4.83
CA ASP A 224 23.63 3.11 -5.47
C ASP A 224 23.14 1.91 -4.64
N VAL A 225 24.04 1.11 -4.05
CA VAL A 225 23.68 -0.03 -3.19
C VAL A 225 23.16 0.44 -1.83
N PHE A 226 23.87 1.34 -1.18
CA PHE A 226 23.60 1.79 0.18
C PHE A 226 22.68 3.02 0.24
N ASN A 227 21.70 3.09 -0.66
CA ASN A 227 20.64 4.10 -0.60
C ASN A 227 19.56 3.67 0.40
N LEU A 228 19.89 3.75 1.68
CA LEU A 228 19.01 3.40 2.79
C LEU A 228 19.09 4.44 3.90
N TYR A 229 18.00 4.58 4.64
CA TYR A 229 17.95 5.44 5.82
C TYR A 229 17.02 4.87 6.88
N ALA A 230 17.30 5.21 8.13
CA ALA A 230 16.70 4.61 9.31
C ALA A 230 16.37 5.65 10.38
N GLN A 231 15.35 5.36 11.18
CA GLN A 231 14.97 6.15 12.36
C GLN A 231 14.46 5.24 13.45
N THR A 232 14.83 5.54 14.70
CA THR A 232 14.17 4.91 15.85
C THR A 232 12.79 5.48 16.04
N GLY A 233 11.92 4.68 16.65
CA GLY A 233 10.57 5.10 16.96
C GLY A 233 9.85 4.18 17.91
N VAL A 234 8.62 4.58 18.21
CA VAL A 234 7.70 3.84 19.06
C VAL A 234 6.52 3.38 18.21
N ILE A 235 6.12 2.12 18.39
CA ILE A 235 4.94 1.52 17.81
C ILE A 235 3.89 1.37 18.89
N THR A 236 2.70 1.92 18.67
CA THR A 236 1.54 1.76 19.56
C THR A 236 0.31 1.36 18.79
N GLY A 237 -0.60 0.60 19.39
CA GLY A 237 -1.90 0.32 18.80
C GLY A 237 -2.53 -0.95 19.35
N THR A 238 -3.48 -1.50 18.61
CA THR A 238 -4.26 -2.66 19.04
C THR A 238 -4.20 -3.80 18.04
N ILE A 239 -4.35 -5.01 18.56
CA ILE A 239 -4.58 -6.23 17.79
C ILE A 239 -5.80 -6.98 18.35
N SER A 240 -6.67 -7.46 17.47
CA SER A 240 -7.73 -8.42 17.80
C SER A 240 -7.60 -9.68 16.94
N VAL A 241 -7.95 -10.82 17.53
CA VAL A 241 -7.90 -12.14 16.92
C VAL A 241 -9.28 -12.77 16.99
N ASN A 242 -9.78 -13.29 15.87
CA ASN A 242 -11.12 -13.87 15.70
C ASN A 242 -12.25 -12.98 16.26
N ASP A 243 -12.15 -11.66 16.01
CA ASP A 243 -13.10 -10.66 16.52
C ASP A 243 -13.23 -10.64 18.06
N GLY A 244 -12.22 -11.15 18.77
CA GLY A 244 -12.08 -11.04 20.22
C GLY A 244 -11.72 -9.63 20.70
N PRO A 245 -11.51 -9.45 22.02
CA PRO A 245 -11.15 -8.16 22.59
C PRO A 245 -9.81 -7.65 22.05
N ASP A 246 -9.70 -6.33 21.92
CA ASP A 246 -8.47 -5.68 21.52
C ASP A 246 -7.38 -5.84 22.59
N TYR A 247 -6.18 -6.21 22.14
CA TYR A 247 -4.95 -6.27 22.91
C TYR A 247 -4.07 -5.06 22.56
N GLU A 248 -3.77 -4.23 23.55
CA GLU A 248 -2.90 -3.07 23.38
C GLU A 248 -1.42 -3.47 23.36
N ILE A 249 -0.68 -2.91 22.41
CA ILE A 249 0.76 -3.12 22.28
C ILE A 249 1.51 -1.79 22.31
N TYR A 250 2.69 -1.82 22.93
CA TYR A 250 3.62 -0.70 22.98
C TYR A 250 5.03 -1.25 22.81
N LEU A 251 5.68 -0.88 21.70
CA LEU A 251 6.98 -1.40 21.31
C LEU A 251 7.95 -0.26 20.96
N PHE A 252 9.24 -0.49 21.20
CA PHE A 252 10.34 0.35 20.75
C PHE A 252 11.08 -0.34 19.62
N GLY A 253 11.44 0.40 18.58
CA GLY A 253 12.23 -0.17 17.49
C GLY A 253 12.55 0.86 16.42
N GLU A 254 12.51 0.44 15.16
CA GLU A 254 13.04 1.21 14.05
C GLU A 254 12.13 1.14 12.82
N ARG A 255 12.18 2.19 12.01
CA ARG A 255 11.73 2.19 10.62
C ARG A 255 12.95 2.26 9.72
N ILE A 256 13.01 1.38 8.74
CA ILE A 256 14.05 1.34 7.72
C ILE A 256 13.42 1.51 6.34
N ARG A 257 14.02 2.39 5.54
CA ARG A 257 13.67 2.65 4.16
C ARG A 257 14.83 2.24 3.26
N ASN A 258 14.57 1.39 2.27
CA ASN A 258 15.59 0.91 1.33
C ASN A 258 15.20 1.23 -0.11
N LEU A 259 16.06 2.00 -0.78
CA LEU A 259 15.93 2.49 -2.15
C LEU A 259 17.16 2.11 -3.00
N GLY A 260 17.94 1.10 -2.56
CA GLY A 260 19.17 0.66 -3.22
C GLY A 260 18.94 -0.03 -4.57
N LYS A 261 19.92 0.06 -5.47
CA LYS A 261 19.86 -0.59 -6.79
C LYS A 261 20.12 -2.09 -6.71
N TYR A 262 19.23 -2.89 -7.30
CA TYR A 262 19.32 -4.34 -7.29
C TYR A 262 20.51 -4.87 -8.09
N ASP A 263 20.76 -4.30 -9.27
CA ASP A 263 21.85 -4.74 -10.15
C ASP A 263 23.23 -4.61 -9.51
N ALA A 264 23.40 -3.67 -8.59
CA ALA A 264 24.66 -3.43 -7.90
C ALA A 264 24.80 -4.20 -6.58
N SER A 265 23.70 -4.78 -6.06
CA SER A 265 23.66 -5.46 -4.76
C SER A 265 23.70 -6.99 -4.87
N GLU A 266 23.84 -7.54 -6.08
CA GLU A 266 23.98 -8.98 -6.29
C GLU A 266 25.19 -9.54 -5.52
N GLY A 267 24.93 -10.61 -4.75
CA GLY A 267 25.94 -11.23 -3.90
C GLY A 267 26.27 -10.44 -2.63
N CYS A 268 25.53 -9.37 -2.33
CA CYS A 268 25.63 -8.66 -1.06
C CYS A 268 25.33 -9.61 0.10
N LYS A 269 26.29 -9.75 1.01
CA LYS A 269 26.14 -10.44 2.28
C LYS A 269 26.00 -9.41 3.38
N PHE A 270 25.02 -9.60 4.26
CA PHE A 270 24.85 -8.71 5.39
C PHE A 270 24.51 -9.45 6.67
N THR A 271 24.90 -8.81 7.77
CA THR A 271 24.47 -9.13 9.13
C THR A 271 24.17 -7.82 9.82
N THR A 272 22.95 -7.68 10.32
CA THR A 272 22.46 -6.48 11.01
C THR A 272 21.89 -6.89 12.36
N ILE A 273 22.42 -6.31 13.43
CA ILE A 273 21.96 -6.50 14.81
C ILE A 273 21.21 -5.24 15.22
N LEU A 274 19.96 -5.43 15.60
CA LEU A 274 19.02 -4.39 15.96
C LEU A 274 18.61 -4.62 17.40
N GLY A 275 18.82 -3.66 18.29
CA GLY A 275 18.59 -3.87 19.71
C GLY A 275 17.98 -2.66 20.40
N ASN A 276 17.10 -2.93 21.37
CA ASN A 276 16.60 -1.93 22.29
C ASN A 276 16.74 -2.46 23.73
N SER A 277 17.25 -1.61 24.63
CA SER A 277 17.18 -1.87 26.06
C SER A 277 16.12 -0.95 26.69
N PRO A 278 14.91 -1.48 27.00
CA PRO A 278 13.81 -0.66 27.50
C PRO A 278 14.13 0.06 28.83
N SER A 279 15.03 -0.51 29.62
CA SER A 279 15.34 -0.03 30.96
C SER A 279 16.18 1.26 30.98
N ASN A 280 17.05 1.49 30.00
CA ASN A 280 17.79 2.75 29.83
C ASN A 280 17.34 3.55 28.60
N GLY A 281 16.43 3.01 27.79
CA GLY A 281 15.88 3.66 26.60
C GLY A 281 16.86 3.70 25.42
N MET A 282 17.98 2.98 25.49
CA MET A 282 18.98 2.98 24.44
C MET A 282 18.61 2.02 23.32
N HIS A 283 18.90 2.41 22.09
CA HIS A 283 18.71 1.60 20.89
C HIS A 283 20.00 1.58 20.08
N PHE A 284 20.30 0.46 19.41
CA PHE A 284 21.41 0.39 18.47
C PHE A 284 20.99 -0.31 17.18
N HIS A 285 21.64 0.13 16.10
CA HIS A 285 21.64 -0.51 14.79
C HIS A 285 23.09 -0.78 14.43
N LEU A 286 23.51 -2.04 14.36
CA LEU A 286 24.88 -2.43 14.03
C LEU A 286 24.88 -3.33 12.80
N SER A 287 25.52 -2.90 11.73
CA SER A 287 25.48 -3.60 10.44
C SER A 287 26.87 -3.86 9.89
N LYS A 288 27.01 -5.05 9.28
CA LYS A 288 28.18 -5.48 8.54
C LYS A 288 27.76 -5.90 7.13
N PHE A 289 28.35 -5.29 6.12
CA PHE A 289 28.04 -5.57 4.71
C PHE A 289 29.29 -6.00 3.93
N SER A 290 29.11 -6.90 2.97
CA SER A 290 30.12 -7.23 1.96
C SER A 290 29.46 -7.38 0.61
N VAL A 291 29.89 -6.58 -0.35
CA VAL A 291 29.32 -6.51 -1.70
C VAL A 291 30.43 -6.74 -2.72
N PRO A 292 30.33 -7.78 -3.57
CA PRO A 292 31.35 -8.09 -4.57
C PRO A 292 31.75 -6.87 -5.40
N HIS A 293 33.06 -6.68 -5.54
CA HIS A 293 33.66 -5.57 -6.31
C HIS A 293 33.32 -4.14 -5.87
N ILE A 294 32.64 -3.98 -4.73
CA ILE A 294 32.25 -2.67 -4.20
C ILE A 294 32.92 -2.45 -2.83
N CYS A 295 32.59 -3.27 -1.83
CA CYS A 295 33.15 -3.16 -0.49
C CYS A 295 33.23 -4.52 0.21
N ASN A 296 34.19 -4.69 1.11
CA ASN A 296 34.33 -5.90 1.91
C ASN A 296 34.42 -5.55 3.40
N ASN A 297 33.57 -6.18 4.22
CA ASN A 297 33.42 -5.91 5.65
C ASN A 297 33.23 -4.42 5.96
N LEU A 298 32.29 -3.76 5.27
CA LEU A 298 31.83 -2.43 5.63
C LEU A 298 31.07 -2.53 6.95
N LEU A 299 31.47 -1.69 7.90
CA LEU A 299 30.83 -1.55 9.20
C LEU A 299 30.03 -0.25 9.20
N ALA A 300 28.81 -0.31 9.67
CA ALA A 300 27.88 0.82 9.64
C ALA A 300 26.86 0.70 10.76
N GLY A 301 26.29 1.83 11.17
CA GLY A 301 25.31 1.82 12.23
C GLY A 301 25.36 3.06 13.10
N PHE A 302 24.57 3.00 14.16
CA PHE A 302 24.43 4.07 15.13
C PHE A 302 23.89 3.55 16.45
N LEU A 303 24.09 4.36 17.49
CA LEU A 303 23.45 4.25 18.79
C LEU A 303 22.48 5.43 18.93
N THR A 304 21.29 5.19 19.46
CA THR A 304 20.35 6.23 19.86
C THR A 304 20.27 6.27 21.38
N GLU A 305 20.52 7.44 21.94
CA GLU A 305 20.41 7.69 23.36
C GLU A 305 18.96 7.89 23.82
N LYS A 306 18.75 7.93 25.14
CA LYS A 306 17.42 8.13 25.76
C LYS A 306 16.71 9.43 25.34
N ASN A 307 17.48 10.43 24.89
CA ASN A 307 16.98 11.72 24.41
C ASN A 307 16.66 11.70 22.90
N GLY A 308 16.90 10.60 22.19
CA GLY A 308 16.70 10.50 20.74
C GLY A 308 17.91 10.92 19.90
N GLU A 309 19.01 11.35 20.54
CA GLU A 309 20.23 11.74 19.85
C GLU A 309 20.92 10.53 19.23
N ILE A 310 21.36 10.68 17.98
CA ILE A 310 22.07 9.65 17.23
C ILE A 310 23.56 9.85 17.38
N GLN A 311 24.23 8.88 17.98
CA GLN A 311 25.67 8.75 17.97
C GLN A 311 26.13 7.81 16.85
N HIS A 312 27.03 8.30 16.00
CA HIS A 312 27.60 7.52 14.90
C HIS A 312 28.72 6.60 15.39
N LEU A 313 28.82 5.42 14.76
CA LEU A 313 29.88 4.47 15.09
C LEU A 313 31.25 4.95 14.57
N GLU A 314 32.26 4.90 15.44
CA GLU A 314 33.66 5.05 15.08
C GLU A 314 34.32 3.70 14.77
N LYS A 315 33.97 2.66 15.53
CA LYS A 315 34.45 1.28 15.34
C LYS A 315 33.36 0.27 15.69
N LEU A 316 33.45 -0.92 15.09
CA LEU A 316 32.53 -2.03 15.33
C LEU A 316 33.22 -3.37 15.10
N GLU A 317 33.06 -4.28 16.05
CA GLU A 317 33.44 -5.68 15.93
C GLU A 317 32.20 -6.53 16.23
N ILE A 318 31.85 -7.42 15.31
CA ILE A 318 30.74 -8.36 15.48
C ILE A 318 31.28 -9.78 15.39
N GLY A 319 31.02 -10.57 16.43
CA GLY A 319 31.30 -12.00 16.49
C GLY A 319 30.02 -12.79 16.77
N ILE A 320 29.68 -13.72 15.87
CA ILE A 320 28.64 -14.73 16.13
C ILE A 320 29.37 -16.04 16.39
N LYS A 321 29.16 -16.62 17.57
CA LYS A 321 29.81 -17.87 17.98
C LYS A 321 28.81 -19.02 17.79
N PRO A 322 29.14 -20.05 17.00
CA PRO A 322 28.29 -21.22 16.86
C PRO A 322 28.17 -21.95 18.22
N PRO A 323 27.10 -22.75 18.42
CA PRO A 323 26.87 -23.43 19.68
C PRO A 323 28.05 -24.35 20.03
N GLN A 324 28.41 -24.42 21.31
CA GLN A 324 29.45 -25.32 21.81
C GLN A 324 28.96 -26.79 21.89
N THR A 325 27.66 -27.02 21.74
CA THR A 325 26.98 -28.33 21.76
C THR A 325 26.18 -28.54 20.47
N ALA A 326 25.65 -29.76 20.25
CA ALA A 326 24.83 -30.08 19.07
C ALA A 326 23.45 -29.38 19.06
N ASP A 327 23.12 -28.63 20.12
CA ASP A 327 21.88 -27.86 20.25
C ASP A 327 22.05 -26.46 19.63
N LYS A 328 21.33 -26.21 18.53
CA LYS A 328 21.35 -24.92 17.82
C LYS A 328 20.80 -23.75 18.65
N SER A 329 20.05 -24.02 19.73
CA SER A 329 19.47 -23.00 20.62
C SER A 329 20.49 -22.30 21.53
N GLN A 330 21.77 -22.67 21.49
CA GLN A 330 22.86 -22.06 22.29
C GLN A 330 23.82 -21.21 21.45
N THR A 331 23.37 -20.66 20.32
CA THR A 331 24.19 -19.73 19.53
C THR A 331 24.29 -18.39 20.27
N SER A 332 25.49 -17.91 20.53
CA SER A 332 25.72 -16.62 21.18
C SER A 332 26.31 -15.60 20.23
N PHE A 333 26.08 -14.32 20.52
CA PHE A 333 26.71 -13.23 19.80
C PHE A 333 27.35 -12.25 20.77
N GLU A 334 28.41 -11.61 20.28
CA GLU A 334 29.11 -10.52 20.93
C GLU A 334 29.31 -9.40 19.89
N ALA A 335 29.01 -8.18 20.29
CA ALA A 335 29.26 -6.99 19.50
C ALA A 335 29.92 -5.93 20.38
N ASN A 336 31.10 -5.47 19.97
CA ASN A 336 31.82 -4.38 20.61
C ASN A 336 31.83 -3.19 19.65
N PHE A 337 31.43 -2.02 20.13
CA PHE A 337 31.41 -0.83 19.28
C PHE A 337 31.80 0.42 20.05
N LEU A 338 32.37 1.37 19.33
CA LEU A 338 32.84 2.64 19.84
C LEU A 338 31.99 3.74 19.22
N THR A 339 31.42 4.60 20.06
CA THR A 339 30.86 5.90 19.69
C THR A 339 31.71 6.99 20.35
N ASP A 340 31.20 7.67 21.37
CA ASP A 340 31.95 8.51 22.31
C ASP A 340 32.69 7.68 23.37
N ARG A 341 32.19 6.47 23.64
CA ARG A 341 32.77 5.48 24.55
C ARG A 341 32.55 4.05 24.03
N ASP A 342 33.24 3.10 24.64
CA ASP A 342 33.13 1.69 24.30
C ASP A 342 31.86 1.06 24.88
N TYR A 343 31.18 0.27 24.05
CA TYR A 343 30.03 -0.54 24.41
C TYR A 343 30.30 -2.01 24.09
N GLU A 344 29.90 -2.88 25.02
CA GLU A 344 29.90 -4.33 24.85
C GLU A 344 28.45 -4.83 24.95
N VAL A 345 28.05 -5.58 23.94
CA VAL A 345 26.75 -6.25 23.87
C VAL A 345 26.99 -7.73 23.67
N SER A 346 26.42 -8.55 24.56
CA SER A 346 26.46 -10.00 24.42
C SER A 346 25.10 -10.62 24.71
N GLY A 347 24.79 -11.72 24.05
CA GLY A 347 23.47 -12.35 24.17
C GLY A 347 23.36 -13.69 23.46
N THR A 348 22.16 -14.24 23.51
CA THR A 348 21.81 -15.53 22.90
C THR A 348 20.78 -15.32 21.80
N LEU A 349 20.93 -16.11 20.73
CA LEU A 349 19.94 -16.21 19.68
C LEU A 349 18.87 -17.21 20.12
N GLU A 350 17.62 -16.84 19.94
CA GLU A 350 16.48 -17.72 20.12
C GLU A 350 16.08 -18.35 18.76
N GLU A 351 14.79 -18.58 18.56
CA GLU A 351 14.22 -19.07 17.32
C GLU A 351 14.56 -18.18 16.11
N SER A 352 14.77 -18.81 14.97
CA SER A 352 15.06 -18.14 13.69
C SER A 352 13.94 -18.39 12.72
N VAL A 353 13.44 -17.33 12.08
CA VAL A 353 12.48 -17.44 10.98
C VAL A 353 13.18 -17.11 9.67
N ILE A 354 13.01 -17.98 8.67
CA ILE A 354 13.53 -17.71 7.33
C ILE A 354 12.49 -16.90 6.55
N ILE A 355 12.81 -15.64 6.29
CA ILE A 355 12.02 -14.77 5.43
C ILE A 355 12.35 -15.13 3.98
N LYS A 356 11.39 -15.73 3.26
CA LYS A 356 11.50 -15.99 1.82
C LYS A 356 10.56 -15.06 1.06
N SER A 357 11.11 -14.34 0.10
CA SER A 357 10.31 -13.65 -0.92
C SER A 357 9.69 -14.69 -1.85
N SER A 358 8.36 -14.68 -1.97
CA SER A 358 7.66 -15.59 -2.89
C SER A 358 7.80 -15.16 -4.36
N GLN A 359 8.19 -13.90 -4.60
CA GLN A 359 8.52 -13.39 -5.92
C GLN A 359 10.03 -13.44 -6.24
N GLY A 360 10.85 -13.91 -5.30
CA GLY A 360 12.31 -14.06 -5.44
C GLY A 360 13.12 -12.77 -5.44
N TRP A 361 12.50 -11.62 -5.14
CA TRP A 361 13.11 -10.29 -5.32
C TRP A 361 14.25 -9.99 -4.36
N THR A 362 14.20 -10.60 -3.20
CA THR A 362 15.25 -10.55 -2.20
C THR A 362 15.50 -11.98 -1.76
N GLY A 363 16.76 -12.38 -1.62
CA GLY A 363 17.11 -13.74 -1.19
C GLY A 363 16.40 -14.17 0.10
N ALA A 364 16.58 -15.43 0.48
CA ALA A 364 16.16 -15.86 1.80
C ALA A 364 17.07 -15.21 2.85
N PHE A 365 16.49 -14.49 3.81
CA PHE A 365 17.22 -13.95 4.95
C PHE A 365 16.69 -14.58 6.23
N GLU A 366 17.59 -14.82 7.16
CA GLU A 366 17.31 -15.34 8.48
C GLU A 366 17.04 -14.17 9.43
N LEU A 367 15.90 -14.22 10.11
CA LEU A 367 15.52 -13.32 11.19
C LEU A 367 15.61 -14.10 12.50
N SER A 368 16.68 -13.91 13.26
CA SER A 368 16.87 -14.53 14.58
C SER A 368 16.51 -13.52 15.66
N PHE A 369 15.74 -13.94 16.66
CA PHE A 369 15.47 -13.07 17.81
C PHE A 369 16.62 -13.15 18.81
N ILE A 370 16.88 -12.04 19.49
CA ILE A 370 17.94 -11.98 20.49
C ILE A 370 17.44 -11.39 21.81
N GLU A 371 17.92 -12.00 22.87
CA GLU A 371 17.99 -11.41 24.21
C GLU A 371 19.46 -11.09 24.50
N PHE A 372 19.73 -9.88 24.97
CA PHE A 372 21.10 -9.42 25.19
C PHE A 372 21.25 -8.63 26.49
N THR A 373 22.49 -8.48 26.91
CA THR A 373 22.90 -7.57 27.98
C THR A 373 23.80 -6.48 27.41
N MET A 374 23.50 -5.23 27.76
CA MET A 374 24.31 -4.05 27.46
C MET A 374 24.35 -3.19 28.72
N GLU A 375 25.55 -2.80 29.18
CA GLU A 375 25.72 -2.03 30.42
C GLU A 375 25.05 -2.66 31.65
N ASN A 376 25.12 -3.99 31.79
CA ASN A 376 24.42 -4.78 32.82
C ASN A 376 22.89 -4.66 32.79
N ARG A 377 22.32 -4.26 31.66
CA ARG A 377 20.88 -4.17 31.46
C ARG A 377 20.41 -5.09 30.35
N LYS A 378 19.30 -5.79 30.60
CA LYS A 378 18.66 -6.66 29.63
C LYS A 378 18.04 -5.84 28.50
N GLY A 379 18.13 -6.37 27.29
CA GLY A 379 17.55 -5.82 26.07
C GLY A 379 17.09 -6.92 25.14
N PHE A 380 16.33 -6.51 24.13
CA PHE A 380 15.69 -7.40 23.16
C PHE A 380 15.90 -6.86 21.76
N GLY A 381 15.88 -7.75 20.77
CA GLY A 381 16.17 -7.33 19.41
C GLY A 381 16.10 -8.45 18.38
N PHE A 382 16.73 -8.17 17.25
CA PHE A 382 16.78 -9.03 16.08
C PHE A 382 18.19 -9.06 15.50
N ILE A 383 18.58 -10.22 14.96
CA ILE A 383 19.67 -10.36 14.02
C ILE A 383 19.06 -10.70 12.67
N LEU A 384 19.33 -9.87 11.66
CA LEU A 384 19.00 -10.14 10.28
C LEU A 384 20.27 -10.52 9.55
N SER A 385 20.28 -11.69 8.91
CA SER A 385 21.42 -12.13 8.11
C SER A 385 21.00 -12.77 6.80
N GLY A 386 21.81 -12.57 5.77
CA GLY A 386 21.76 -13.42 4.59
C GLY A 386 22.36 -12.77 3.36
N ASP A 387 22.02 -13.35 2.21
CA ASP A 387 22.65 -13.06 0.93
C ASP A 387 21.61 -12.58 -0.09
N ILE A 388 21.88 -11.43 -0.72
CA ILE A 388 21.08 -10.93 -1.83
C ILE A 388 21.42 -11.73 -3.08
N LYS A 389 20.51 -12.59 -3.51
CA LYS A 389 20.60 -13.31 -4.80
C LYS A 389 19.76 -12.56 -5.84
N ASN A 390 20.33 -12.23 -6.99
CA ASN A 390 19.63 -11.51 -8.04
C ASN A 390 19.03 -12.49 -9.06
N PRO A 391 17.71 -12.72 -9.11
CA PRO A 391 17.12 -13.33 -10.28
C PRO A 391 17.13 -12.27 -11.39
N LYS A 392 18.03 -12.42 -12.38
CA LYS A 392 18.09 -11.55 -13.57
C LYS A 392 16.68 -11.20 -14.06
N ARG A 393 16.32 -9.92 -13.97
CA ARG A 393 14.98 -9.42 -14.31
C ARG A 393 14.88 -9.17 -15.80
N THR A 394 14.13 -9.99 -16.51
CA THR A 394 13.50 -9.60 -17.78
C THR A 394 12.03 -9.96 -17.70
N ILE A 395 11.29 -9.21 -16.88
CA ILE A 395 9.83 -9.22 -16.95
C ILE A 395 9.47 -8.01 -17.81
N LYS A 396 8.84 -8.24 -18.97
CA LYS A 396 8.26 -7.14 -19.74
C LYS A 396 7.22 -6.48 -18.83
N PRO A 397 7.31 -5.15 -18.58
CA PRO A 397 6.26 -4.47 -17.83
C PRO A 397 4.92 -4.76 -18.52
N ALA A 398 3.88 -4.98 -17.73
CA ALA A 398 2.53 -5.02 -18.27
C ALA A 398 2.33 -3.76 -19.14
N PRO A 399 1.79 -3.88 -20.36
CA PRO A 399 1.57 -2.71 -21.20
C PRO A 399 0.73 -1.71 -20.41
N ALA A 400 1.29 -0.53 -20.17
CA ALA A 400 0.59 0.53 -19.49
C ALA A 400 -0.56 0.98 -20.38
N ILE A 401 -1.79 0.91 -19.86
CA ILE A 401 -2.93 1.56 -20.48
C ILE A 401 -2.63 3.06 -20.40
N VAL A 402 -2.47 3.70 -21.56
CA VAL A 402 -2.10 5.12 -21.64
C VAL A 402 -3.37 5.94 -21.56
N PHE A 403 -3.35 6.98 -20.72
CA PHE A 403 -4.44 7.94 -20.67
C PHE A 403 -4.56 8.64 -22.04
N PRO A 404 -5.73 8.66 -22.67
CA PRO A 404 -5.87 9.22 -24.01
C PRO A 404 -5.67 10.74 -24.00
N ASP A 405 -4.89 11.26 -24.96
CA ASP A 405 -4.68 12.72 -25.12
C ASP A 405 -5.99 13.47 -25.35
N ILE A 406 -6.94 12.84 -26.04
CA ILE A 406 -8.29 13.36 -26.29
C ILE A 406 -9.29 12.37 -25.71
N VAL A 407 -10.04 12.82 -24.70
CA VAL A 407 -11.10 12.02 -24.10
C VAL A 407 -12.32 11.96 -25.04
N PRO A 408 -12.72 10.79 -25.53
CA PRO A 408 -13.90 10.65 -26.39
C PRO A 408 -15.20 10.93 -25.61
N LEU A 409 -16.28 11.26 -26.31
CA LEU A 409 -17.58 11.58 -25.68
C LEU A 409 -18.30 10.33 -25.15
N THR A 410 -18.05 9.19 -25.79
CA THR A 410 -18.53 7.87 -25.40
C THR A 410 -17.40 6.86 -25.50
N VAL A 411 -17.44 5.81 -24.67
CA VAL A 411 -16.51 4.67 -24.72
C VAL A 411 -17.27 3.38 -24.47
N GLN A 412 -16.85 2.29 -25.11
CA GLN A 412 -17.37 0.96 -24.81
C GLN A 412 -16.68 0.39 -23.56
N PHE A 413 -17.32 -0.54 -22.84
CA PHE A 413 -16.69 -1.17 -21.67
C PHE A 413 -15.38 -1.92 -21.99
N SER A 414 -15.24 -2.42 -23.23
CA SER A 414 -14.05 -3.15 -23.69
C SER A 414 -12.88 -2.25 -24.09
N GLU A 415 -13.07 -0.93 -24.17
CA GLU A 415 -12.02 0.00 -24.54
C GLU A 415 -11.14 0.38 -23.34
N ASP A 416 -9.84 0.53 -23.58
CA ASP A 416 -8.86 0.91 -22.56
C ASP A 416 -9.21 2.21 -21.83
N ALA A 417 -9.82 3.17 -22.54
CA ALA A 417 -10.27 4.44 -21.99
C ALA A 417 -11.34 4.27 -20.90
N ALA A 418 -12.12 3.18 -20.92
CA ALA A 418 -13.11 2.89 -19.90
C ALA A 418 -12.48 2.53 -18.55
N HIS A 419 -11.20 2.19 -18.47
CA HIS A 419 -10.55 1.81 -17.21
C HIS A 419 -10.21 3.02 -16.30
N PHE A 420 -10.24 4.24 -16.84
CA PHE A 420 -9.87 5.45 -16.12
C PHE A 420 -11.07 6.10 -15.42
N GLY A 421 -11.04 6.11 -14.09
CA GLY A 421 -12.10 6.72 -13.27
C GLY A 421 -12.37 8.19 -13.60
N GLU A 422 -11.37 8.94 -14.07
CA GLU A 422 -11.53 10.34 -14.51
C GLU A 422 -12.37 10.50 -15.79
N ILE A 423 -12.41 9.46 -16.62
CA ILE A 423 -13.16 9.43 -17.89
C ILE A 423 -14.54 8.80 -17.68
N SER A 424 -14.57 7.67 -16.99
CA SER A 424 -15.75 6.81 -16.86
C SER A 424 -16.47 6.86 -15.52
N GLY A 425 -15.94 7.60 -14.54
CA GLY A 425 -16.38 7.54 -13.14
C GLY A 425 -16.08 6.20 -12.44
N GLY A 426 -16.45 6.11 -11.16
CA GLY A 426 -16.19 4.94 -10.30
C GLY A 426 -16.84 3.65 -10.83
N LYS A 427 -18.15 3.68 -11.10
CA LYS A 427 -18.91 2.52 -11.58
C LYS A 427 -18.50 2.09 -12.99
N GLY A 428 -18.37 3.05 -13.90
CA GLY A 428 -17.95 2.81 -15.28
C GLY A 428 -16.55 2.20 -15.36
N SER A 429 -15.60 2.70 -14.57
CA SER A 429 -14.24 2.13 -14.54
C SER A 429 -14.19 0.72 -13.99
N SER A 430 -15.02 0.43 -12.98
CA SER A 430 -15.18 -0.91 -12.44
C SER A 430 -15.78 -1.87 -13.48
N LEU A 431 -16.79 -1.44 -14.24
CA LEU A 431 -17.38 -2.24 -15.32
C LEU A 431 -16.41 -2.51 -16.47
N GLY A 432 -15.59 -1.54 -16.86
CA GLY A 432 -14.54 -1.76 -17.87
C GLY A 432 -13.54 -2.82 -17.41
N LYS A 433 -13.02 -2.69 -16.18
CA LYS A 433 -12.09 -3.67 -15.58
C LYS A 433 -12.72 -5.06 -15.46
N LEU A 434 -13.99 -5.15 -15.05
CA LEU A 434 -14.71 -6.42 -14.97
C LEU A 434 -14.96 -7.03 -16.36
N THR A 435 -15.21 -6.22 -17.38
CA THR A 435 -15.39 -6.68 -18.76
C THR A 435 -14.10 -7.33 -19.26
N LEU A 436 -12.95 -6.66 -19.10
CA LEU A 436 -11.64 -7.20 -19.43
C LEU A 436 -11.33 -8.51 -18.67
N LEU A 437 -11.67 -8.58 -17.39
CA LEU A 437 -11.51 -9.80 -16.59
C LEU A 437 -12.43 -10.94 -17.09
N SER A 438 -13.67 -10.63 -17.46
CA SER A 438 -14.64 -11.62 -17.94
C SER A 438 -14.21 -12.27 -19.26
N GLU A 439 -13.57 -11.51 -20.15
CA GLU A 439 -13.05 -12.02 -21.42
C GLU A 439 -11.87 -12.98 -21.21
N ARG A 440 -11.06 -12.74 -20.17
CA ARG A 440 -9.91 -13.57 -19.80
C ARG A 440 -10.32 -14.86 -19.09
N GLU A 441 -11.15 -14.75 -18.06
CA GLU A 441 -11.49 -15.87 -17.17
C GLU A 441 -12.65 -16.72 -17.71
N LYS A 442 -13.56 -16.14 -18.51
CA LYS A 442 -14.76 -16.78 -19.08
C LYS A 442 -15.70 -17.46 -18.06
N SER A 443 -15.50 -17.23 -16.76
CA SER A 443 -16.26 -17.81 -15.66
C SER A 443 -17.48 -16.97 -15.24
N PHE A 444 -17.54 -15.72 -15.69
CA PHE A 444 -18.65 -14.81 -15.45
C PHE A 444 -18.86 -13.90 -16.68
N ILE A 445 -20.01 -13.23 -16.73
CA ILE A 445 -20.40 -12.37 -17.85
C ILE A 445 -20.74 -10.98 -17.31
N VAL A 446 -20.21 -9.95 -17.96
CA VAL A 446 -20.64 -8.55 -17.77
C VAL A 446 -21.57 -8.17 -18.93
N PRO A 447 -22.82 -7.74 -18.67
CA PRO A 447 -23.70 -7.25 -19.73
C PRO A 447 -23.06 -6.08 -20.47
N LYS A 448 -23.13 -6.12 -21.81
CA LYS A 448 -22.50 -5.12 -22.68
C LYS A 448 -23.11 -3.73 -22.46
N GLY A 449 -22.34 -2.70 -22.78
CA GLY A 449 -22.79 -1.33 -22.65
C GLY A 449 -21.71 -0.31 -23.04
N ILE A 450 -22.11 0.95 -22.96
CA ILE A 450 -21.26 2.10 -23.21
C ILE A 450 -21.27 3.04 -22.01
N ILE A 451 -20.32 3.97 -22.00
CA ILE A 451 -20.19 5.01 -20.98
C ILE A 451 -20.16 6.35 -21.71
N VAL A 452 -21.12 7.21 -21.39
CA VAL A 452 -21.09 8.63 -21.74
C VAL A 452 -20.10 9.30 -20.79
N THR A 453 -18.98 9.81 -21.32
CA THR A 453 -17.82 10.16 -20.50
C THR A 453 -17.98 11.50 -19.77
N THR A 454 -17.04 11.79 -18.87
CA THR A 454 -16.93 13.12 -18.25
C THR A 454 -16.64 14.24 -19.25
N ALA A 455 -16.09 13.93 -20.44
CA ALA A 455 -15.94 14.91 -21.52
C ALA A 455 -17.31 15.29 -22.13
N ALA A 456 -18.22 14.33 -22.28
CA ALA A 456 -19.59 14.63 -22.71
C ALA A 456 -20.36 15.45 -21.67
N TYR A 457 -20.14 15.22 -20.38
CA TYR A 457 -20.71 16.09 -19.35
C TYR A 457 -20.17 17.52 -19.46
N ARG A 458 -18.86 17.70 -19.62
CA ARG A 458 -18.24 19.03 -19.81
C ARG A 458 -18.78 19.75 -21.05
N GLU A 459 -18.94 19.04 -22.16
CA GLU A 459 -19.54 19.57 -23.40
C GLU A 459 -21.02 19.95 -23.21
N PHE A 460 -21.74 19.28 -22.33
CA PHE A 460 -23.15 19.56 -22.02
C PHE A 460 -23.34 20.81 -21.14
N LEU A 461 -22.36 21.15 -20.30
CA LEU A 461 -22.43 22.30 -19.39
C LEU A 461 -22.33 23.63 -20.16
N THR A 462 -23.48 24.23 -20.45
CA THR A 462 -23.56 25.59 -21.01
C THR A 462 -23.19 26.65 -19.97
N GLN A 463 -22.89 27.87 -20.41
CA GLN A 463 -22.65 29.00 -19.50
C GLN A 463 -23.81 29.23 -18.54
N GLU A 464 -25.05 29.14 -19.02
CA GLU A 464 -26.26 29.26 -18.19
C GLU A 464 -26.32 28.20 -17.07
N ILE A 465 -25.94 26.95 -17.37
CA ILE A 465 -25.88 25.90 -16.35
C ILE A 465 -24.77 26.19 -15.34
N LEU A 466 -23.58 26.60 -15.81
CA LEU A 466 -22.46 26.92 -14.93
C LEU A 466 -22.80 28.06 -13.97
N GLU A 467 -23.42 29.13 -14.45
CA GLU A 467 -23.88 30.24 -13.63
C GLU A 467 -24.90 29.78 -12.57
N ALA A 468 -25.86 28.95 -12.94
CA ALA A 468 -26.85 28.41 -12.01
C ALA A 468 -26.22 27.49 -10.95
N VAL A 469 -25.22 26.70 -11.33
CA VAL A 469 -24.46 25.84 -10.41
C VAL A 469 -23.58 26.65 -9.47
N THR A 470 -22.90 27.70 -9.95
CA THR A 470 -22.13 28.61 -9.10
C THR A 470 -23.03 29.33 -8.08
N PHE A 471 -24.22 29.77 -8.49
CA PHE A 471 -25.19 30.33 -7.55
C PHE A 471 -25.64 29.30 -6.49
N LEU A 472 -25.89 28.06 -6.89
CA LEU A 472 -26.17 26.97 -5.95
C LEU A 472 -25.03 26.76 -4.95
N GLU A 473 -23.77 26.76 -5.41
CA GLU A 473 -22.60 26.64 -4.54
C GLU A 473 -22.52 27.79 -3.54
N ASN A 474 -22.73 29.03 -3.99
CA ASN A 474 -22.73 30.20 -3.11
C ASN A 474 -23.82 30.13 -2.03
N VAL A 475 -25.03 29.67 -2.39
CA VAL A 475 -26.11 29.46 -1.42
C VAL A 475 -25.77 28.31 -0.46
N ALA A 476 -25.26 27.19 -0.97
CA ALA A 476 -24.91 26.02 -0.15
C ALA A 476 -23.80 26.30 0.87
N TYR A 477 -22.82 27.14 0.51
CA TYR A 477 -21.71 27.54 1.37
C TYR A 477 -21.97 28.81 2.20
N GLY A 478 -23.13 29.44 2.04
CA GLY A 478 -23.55 30.61 2.84
C GLY A 478 -22.93 31.94 2.38
N ASN A 479 -22.38 31.99 1.17
CA ASN A 479 -21.88 33.22 0.54
C ASN A 479 -23.04 34.08 0.00
N GLU A 480 -24.18 33.47 -0.29
CA GLU A 480 -25.39 34.13 -0.78
C GLU A 480 -26.64 33.63 -0.05
N THR A 481 -27.66 34.49 0.04
CA THR A 481 -28.95 34.14 0.65
C THR A 481 -29.86 33.45 -0.35
N GLY A 482 -30.40 32.28 0.00
CA GLY A 482 -31.40 31.58 -0.81
C GLY A 482 -31.94 30.32 -0.12
N ASP A 483 -33.12 29.85 -0.55
CA ASP A 483 -33.62 28.54 -0.15
C ASP A 483 -32.90 27.46 -0.97
N LEU A 484 -32.00 26.72 -0.31
CA LEU A 484 -31.21 25.66 -0.95
C LEU A 484 -32.07 24.66 -1.73
N LYS A 485 -33.24 24.29 -1.22
CA LYS A 485 -34.14 23.32 -1.85
C LYS A 485 -34.71 23.86 -3.15
N GLU A 486 -35.11 25.13 -3.17
CA GLU A 486 -35.61 25.79 -4.38
C GLU A 486 -34.51 25.96 -5.42
N VAL A 487 -33.30 26.35 -5.00
CA VAL A 487 -32.16 26.53 -5.90
C VAL A 487 -31.75 25.19 -6.51
N CYS A 488 -31.69 24.12 -5.71
CA CYS A 488 -31.47 22.76 -6.21
C CYS A 488 -32.49 22.40 -7.29
N ALA A 489 -33.79 22.61 -7.02
CA ALA A 489 -34.85 22.28 -7.97
C ALA A 489 -34.72 23.07 -9.28
N LYS A 490 -34.36 24.36 -9.23
CA LYS A 490 -34.12 25.21 -10.41
C LYS A 490 -32.97 24.67 -11.26
N VAL A 491 -31.84 24.34 -10.64
CA VAL A 491 -30.68 23.75 -11.35
C VAL A 491 -31.06 22.42 -11.99
N GLN A 492 -31.73 21.52 -11.25
CA GLN A 492 -32.19 20.24 -11.79
C GLN A 492 -33.11 20.40 -13.00
N ASP A 493 -34.06 21.33 -12.93
CA ASP A 493 -34.99 21.59 -14.03
C ASP A 493 -34.30 22.21 -15.25
N LEU A 494 -33.30 23.07 -15.03
CA LEU A 494 -32.48 23.63 -16.11
C LEU A 494 -31.72 22.54 -16.86
N LEU A 495 -31.05 21.62 -16.14
CA LEU A 495 -30.36 20.49 -16.77
C LEU A 495 -31.33 19.58 -17.53
N LYS A 496 -32.52 19.30 -16.98
CA LYS A 496 -33.52 18.45 -17.65
C LYS A 496 -34.09 19.08 -18.93
N LYS A 497 -34.20 20.41 -18.99
CA LYS A 497 -34.75 21.15 -20.15
C LYS A 497 -33.70 21.44 -21.23
N THR A 498 -32.43 21.55 -20.85
CA THR A 498 -31.34 21.86 -21.79
C THR A 498 -31.15 20.72 -22.78
N SER A 499 -31.28 20.99 -24.08
CA SER A 499 -31.16 19.95 -25.11
C SER A 499 -29.76 19.34 -25.17
N LEU A 500 -29.67 18.00 -25.16
CA LEU A 500 -28.40 17.30 -25.36
C LEU A 500 -27.77 17.65 -26.73
N PRO A 501 -26.50 18.13 -26.77
CA PRO A 501 -25.79 18.45 -28.01
C PRO A 501 -25.84 17.32 -29.06
N LYS A 502 -26.02 17.69 -30.34
CA LYS A 502 -26.11 16.71 -31.45
C LYS A 502 -24.90 15.78 -31.52
N LYS A 503 -23.70 16.30 -31.22
CA LYS A 503 -22.47 15.52 -31.21
C LYS A 503 -22.53 14.36 -30.21
N ILE A 504 -22.99 14.62 -28.99
CA ILE A 504 -23.17 13.59 -27.95
C ILE A 504 -24.25 12.59 -28.36
N ARG A 505 -25.40 13.06 -28.87
CA ARG A 505 -26.48 12.18 -29.36
C ARG A 505 -25.98 11.20 -30.44
N ASN A 506 -25.25 11.72 -31.43
CA ASN A 506 -24.72 10.90 -32.52
C ASN A 506 -23.74 9.85 -32.02
N ASN A 507 -22.81 10.23 -31.13
CA ASN A 507 -21.83 9.31 -30.53
C ASN A 507 -22.53 8.17 -29.75
N ILE A 508 -23.54 8.50 -28.94
CA ILE A 508 -24.36 7.48 -28.24
C ILE A 508 -25.03 6.53 -29.24
N VAL A 509 -25.64 7.05 -30.31
CA VAL A 509 -26.32 6.23 -31.31
C VAL A 509 -25.34 5.32 -32.04
N GLU A 510 -24.19 5.86 -32.46
CA GLU A 510 -23.15 5.14 -33.19
C GLU A 510 -22.60 3.97 -32.36
N ASP A 511 -22.16 4.22 -31.12
CA ASP A 511 -21.58 3.17 -30.27
C ASP A 511 -22.62 2.12 -29.84
N MET A 512 -23.85 2.53 -29.54
CA MET A 512 -24.93 1.58 -29.22
C MET A 512 -25.26 0.68 -30.41
N LYS A 513 -25.31 1.24 -31.63
CA LYS A 513 -25.52 0.44 -32.85
C LYS A 513 -24.32 -0.45 -33.16
N LEU A 514 -23.11 -0.01 -32.85
CA LEU A 514 -21.91 -0.83 -33.00
C LEU A 514 -21.95 -2.08 -32.11
N ILE A 515 -22.44 -1.95 -30.87
CA ILE A 515 -22.53 -3.08 -29.93
C ILE A 515 -23.75 -3.98 -30.19
N PHE A 516 -24.93 -3.38 -30.41
CA PHE A 516 -26.22 -4.09 -30.40
C PHE A 516 -26.84 -4.27 -31.79
N GLY A 517 -26.29 -3.64 -32.83
CA GLY A 517 -26.86 -3.66 -34.19
C GLY A 517 -28.29 -3.12 -34.24
N ASP A 518 -29.10 -3.73 -35.10
CA ASP A 518 -30.52 -3.37 -35.26
C ASP A 518 -31.40 -3.81 -34.08
N GLU A 519 -30.88 -4.64 -33.16
CA GLU A 519 -31.62 -5.05 -31.96
C GLU A 519 -31.73 -3.95 -30.91
N VAL A 520 -30.94 -2.88 -31.03
CA VAL A 520 -30.88 -1.77 -30.06
C VAL A 520 -32.27 -1.21 -29.74
N ASP A 521 -33.15 -1.11 -30.74
CA ASP A 521 -34.51 -0.55 -30.59
C ASP A 521 -35.46 -1.48 -29.82
N ASN A 522 -35.18 -2.79 -29.81
CA ASN A 522 -35.96 -3.80 -29.12
C ASN A 522 -35.42 -4.14 -27.73
N ARG A 523 -34.22 -3.64 -27.39
CA ARG A 523 -33.57 -3.85 -26.10
C ARG A 523 -33.96 -2.79 -25.08
N LYS A 524 -33.72 -3.12 -23.81
CA LYS A 524 -33.88 -2.20 -22.69
C LYS A 524 -32.55 -2.00 -22.01
N PHE A 525 -32.35 -0.81 -21.47
CA PHE A 525 -31.09 -0.40 -20.89
C PHE A 525 -31.28 0.12 -19.46
N ALA A 526 -30.27 -0.13 -18.64
CA ALA A 526 -30.07 0.55 -17.37
C ALA A 526 -29.18 1.76 -17.64
N VAL A 527 -29.64 2.94 -17.25
CA VAL A 527 -28.89 4.20 -17.34
C VAL A 527 -28.50 4.62 -15.93
N ARG A 528 -27.20 4.56 -15.61
CA ARG A 528 -26.68 4.65 -14.24
C ARG A 528 -25.67 5.78 -14.14
N SER A 529 -25.82 6.64 -13.14
CA SER A 529 -24.83 7.66 -12.79
C SER A 529 -23.50 7.03 -12.35
N SER A 530 -22.39 7.61 -12.80
CA SER A 530 -21.02 7.18 -12.46
C SER A 530 -20.14 8.42 -12.28
N ALA A 531 -20.12 8.97 -11.07
CA ALA A 531 -19.37 10.18 -10.77
C ALA A 531 -17.88 9.88 -10.51
N THR A 532 -17.01 10.87 -10.79
CA THR A 532 -15.60 10.80 -10.40
C THR A 532 -15.48 10.97 -8.89
N GLY A 533 -14.67 10.14 -8.23
CA GLY A 533 -14.48 10.21 -6.78
C GLY A 533 -15.69 9.77 -5.95
N GLU A 534 -16.69 9.14 -6.57
CA GLU A 534 -17.88 8.57 -5.91
C GLU A 534 -17.50 7.42 -4.95
N ASP A 535 -16.54 6.59 -5.38
CA ASP A 535 -16.02 5.47 -4.60
C ASP A 535 -14.60 5.80 -4.15
N THR A 536 -14.44 6.16 -2.88
CA THR A 536 -13.11 6.28 -2.25
C THR A 536 -12.93 5.16 -1.24
N THR A 537 -11.69 4.86 -0.87
CA THR A 537 -11.39 3.89 0.20
C THR A 537 -12.03 4.27 1.54
N ALA A 538 -12.38 5.55 1.75
CA ALA A 538 -12.98 6.06 2.97
C ALA A 538 -14.51 6.17 2.92
N MET A 539 -15.14 6.19 1.73
CA MET A 539 -16.56 6.44 1.57
C MET A 539 -17.15 5.68 0.38
N SER A 540 -18.24 4.94 0.64
CA SER A 540 -19.14 4.42 -0.38
C SER A 540 -20.29 5.41 -0.56
N ALA A 541 -20.46 5.94 -1.77
CA ALA A 541 -21.53 6.87 -2.11
C ALA A 541 -22.83 6.16 -2.55
N ALA A 542 -23.07 4.94 -2.05
CA ALA A 542 -24.26 4.16 -2.37
C ALA A 542 -25.54 4.99 -2.19
N GLY A 543 -26.36 5.05 -3.25
CA GLY A 543 -27.68 5.67 -3.22
C GLY A 543 -27.72 7.20 -3.34
N GLN A 544 -26.62 7.89 -3.67
CA GLN A 544 -26.63 9.36 -3.80
C GLN A 544 -27.25 9.89 -5.10
N MET A 545 -27.20 9.10 -6.17
CA MET A 545 -27.53 9.55 -7.52
C MET A 545 -28.45 8.54 -8.22
N ASP A 546 -29.21 9.04 -9.18
CA ASP A 546 -30.31 8.28 -9.77
C ASP A 546 -29.81 7.17 -10.70
N THR A 547 -30.56 6.08 -10.74
CA THR A 547 -30.47 4.99 -11.71
C THR A 547 -31.83 4.80 -12.37
N PHE A 548 -31.86 4.69 -13.70
CA PHE A 548 -33.07 4.48 -14.48
C PHE A 548 -33.03 3.11 -15.14
N LEU A 549 -33.96 2.23 -14.78
CA LEU A 549 -34.04 0.87 -15.30
C LEU A 549 -35.09 0.76 -16.41
N GLY A 550 -34.87 -0.16 -17.35
CA GLY A 550 -35.86 -0.52 -18.36
C GLY A 550 -36.08 0.55 -19.45
N VAL A 551 -35.08 1.40 -19.69
CA VAL A 551 -35.13 2.49 -20.66
C VAL A 551 -35.07 1.91 -22.08
N GLN A 552 -35.99 2.30 -22.95
CA GLN A 552 -36.07 1.81 -24.33
C GLN A 552 -36.16 2.97 -25.33
N GLY A 553 -35.39 2.90 -26.41
CA GLY A 553 -35.34 3.89 -27.49
C GLY A 553 -34.45 5.10 -27.17
N PHE A 554 -33.81 5.65 -28.20
CA PHE A 554 -32.78 6.68 -28.06
C PHE A 554 -33.25 7.96 -27.35
N GLU A 555 -34.46 8.45 -27.62
CA GLU A 555 -34.96 9.67 -26.95
C GLU A 555 -35.12 9.47 -25.44
N GLN A 556 -35.54 8.28 -24.99
CA GLN A 556 -35.62 7.97 -23.56
C GLN A 556 -34.23 7.80 -22.94
N ILE A 557 -33.28 7.24 -23.69
CA ILE A 557 -31.87 7.16 -23.27
C ILE A 557 -31.29 8.56 -23.08
N PHE A 558 -31.50 9.49 -24.02
CA PHE A 558 -31.01 10.87 -23.89
C PHE A 558 -31.59 11.57 -22.67
N LEU A 559 -32.91 11.44 -22.45
CA LEU A 559 -33.57 11.99 -21.27
C LEU A 559 -33.04 11.37 -19.97
N ALA A 560 -32.78 10.07 -19.95
CA ALA A 560 -32.23 9.39 -18.78
C ALA A 560 -30.80 9.86 -18.48
N VAL A 561 -29.95 10.06 -19.49
CA VAL A 561 -28.60 10.63 -19.32
C VAL A 561 -28.66 12.03 -18.69
N GLN A 562 -29.53 12.91 -19.20
CA GLN A 562 -29.72 14.25 -18.63
C GLN A 562 -30.24 14.20 -17.19
N LYS A 563 -31.15 13.27 -16.89
CA LYS A 563 -31.66 13.06 -15.52
C LYS A 563 -30.57 12.57 -14.58
N CYS A 564 -29.68 11.67 -15.01
CA CYS A 564 -28.51 11.30 -14.23
C CYS A 564 -27.65 12.54 -13.93
N TRP A 565 -27.34 13.37 -14.93
CA TRP A 565 -26.61 14.63 -14.69
C TRP A 565 -27.32 15.58 -13.74
N ALA A 566 -28.64 15.68 -13.82
CA ALA A 566 -29.43 16.49 -12.89
C ALA A 566 -29.47 15.92 -11.47
N SER A 567 -29.34 14.59 -11.28
CA SER A 567 -29.49 13.98 -9.95
C SER A 567 -28.42 14.42 -8.96
N GLN A 568 -27.22 14.78 -9.44
CA GLN A 568 -26.13 15.25 -8.56
C GLN A 568 -26.43 16.60 -7.85
N PHE A 569 -27.41 17.36 -8.36
CA PHE A 569 -27.87 18.64 -7.80
C PHE A 569 -29.19 18.51 -7.04
N GLY A 570 -29.63 17.27 -6.75
CA GLY A 570 -30.76 17.04 -5.86
C GLY A 570 -30.43 17.51 -4.44
N HIS A 571 -31.44 18.03 -3.74
CA HIS A 571 -31.26 18.58 -2.39
C HIS A 571 -30.54 17.61 -1.43
N ILE A 572 -30.87 16.31 -1.47
CA ILE A 572 -30.23 15.28 -0.65
C ILE A 572 -28.75 15.09 -1.04
N ALA A 573 -28.46 15.02 -2.34
CA ALA A 573 -27.09 14.87 -2.83
C ALA A 573 -26.21 16.08 -2.47
N VAL A 574 -26.74 17.30 -2.59
CA VAL A 574 -26.06 18.55 -2.22
C VAL A 574 -25.77 18.62 -0.71
N GLU A 575 -26.76 18.33 0.13
CA GLU A 575 -26.57 18.29 1.60
C GLU A 575 -25.55 17.23 2.02
N TYR A 576 -25.57 16.05 1.38
CA TYR A 576 -24.58 15.02 1.62
C TYR A 576 -23.17 15.51 1.25
N LYS A 577 -22.99 16.00 0.03
CA LYS A 577 -21.70 16.50 -0.46
C LYS A 577 -21.15 17.60 0.46
N ARG A 578 -22.01 18.53 0.88
CA ARG A 578 -21.67 19.61 1.82
C ARG A 578 -21.19 19.07 3.17
N ARG A 579 -21.89 18.08 3.74
CA ARG A 579 -21.53 17.47 5.04
C ARG A 579 -20.17 16.79 5.03
N TYR A 580 -19.78 16.22 3.90
CA TYR A 580 -18.54 15.45 3.74
C TYR A 580 -17.45 16.21 2.96
N GLY A 581 -17.63 17.50 2.71
CA GLY A 581 -16.62 18.34 2.03
C GLY A 581 -16.36 17.96 0.57
N GLN A 582 -17.33 17.35 -0.11
CA GLN A 582 -17.23 16.97 -1.51
C GLN A 582 -17.57 18.14 -2.43
N VAL A 583 -16.97 18.14 -3.63
CA VAL A 583 -17.25 19.12 -4.68
C VAL A 583 -18.69 18.96 -5.16
N LEU A 584 -19.47 20.05 -5.16
CA LEU A 584 -20.87 20.04 -5.60
C LEU A 584 -21.00 19.71 -7.08
N ASN A 585 -20.27 20.41 -7.94
CA ASN A 585 -20.17 20.12 -9.35
C ASN A 585 -19.04 19.11 -9.65
N CYS A 586 -19.32 17.81 -9.49
CA CYS A 586 -18.33 16.79 -9.81
C CYS A 586 -18.47 16.32 -11.26
N PRO A 587 -17.35 16.10 -11.99
CA PRO A 587 -17.41 15.44 -13.29
C PRO A 587 -18.13 14.09 -13.17
N MET A 588 -19.11 13.85 -14.06
CA MET A 588 -19.91 12.65 -13.99
C MET A 588 -20.12 12.00 -15.35
N ALA A 589 -19.73 10.73 -15.44
CA ALA A 589 -20.06 9.85 -16.53
C ALA A 589 -21.42 9.19 -16.30
N VAL A 590 -21.99 8.63 -17.37
CA VAL A 590 -23.25 7.87 -17.31
C VAL A 590 -23.08 6.56 -18.04
N VAL A 591 -23.33 5.46 -17.34
CA VAL A 591 -23.28 4.10 -17.87
C VAL A 591 -24.62 3.76 -18.52
N ILE A 592 -24.60 3.26 -19.75
CA ILE A 592 -25.75 2.69 -20.46
C ILE A 592 -25.48 1.21 -20.69
N GLN A 593 -26.19 0.35 -19.97
CA GLN A 593 -25.92 -1.09 -19.92
C GLN A 593 -27.15 -1.91 -20.32
N ASP A 594 -26.94 -2.98 -21.07
CA ASP A 594 -27.99 -3.94 -21.45
C ASP A 594 -28.69 -4.51 -20.21
N MET A 595 -30.02 -4.46 -20.18
CA MET A 595 -30.81 -5.01 -19.08
C MET A 595 -30.99 -6.51 -19.23
N ILE A 596 -30.71 -7.24 -18.16
CA ILE A 596 -30.96 -8.68 -18.09
C ILE A 596 -32.34 -8.93 -17.47
N ALA A 597 -33.16 -9.75 -18.13
CA ALA A 597 -34.35 -10.31 -17.51
C ALA A 597 -33.90 -11.45 -16.58
N CYS A 598 -33.96 -11.22 -15.26
CA CYS A 598 -33.53 -12.18 -14.25
C CYS A 598 -34.68 -12.64 -13.37
N ASP A 599 -34.73 -13.95 -13.07
CA ASP A 599 -35.66 -14.54 -12.12
C ASP A 599 -35.26 -14.26 -10.66
N VAL A 600 -33.95 -14.13 -10.42
CA VAL A 600 -33.33 -13.86 -9.12
C VAL A 600 -32.17 -12.91 -9.31
N SER A 601 -31.97 -12.02 -8.36
CA SER A 601 -30.82 -11.11 -8.29
C SER A 601 -30.41 -10.89 -6.84
N GLY A 602 -29.21 -10.33 -6.64
CA GLY A 602 -28.63 -10.24 -5.31
C GLY A 602 -27.40 -9.37 -5.21
N VAL A 603 -26.89 -9.25 -3.99
CA VAL A 603 -25.64 -8.55 -3.65
C VAL A 603 -24.73 -9.54 -2.95
N MET A 604 -23.44 -9.52 -3.30
CA MET A 604 -22.42 -10.34 -2.66
C MET A 604 -21.34 -9.46 -2.05
N PHE A 605 -21.03 -9.71 -0.78
CA PHE A 605 -19.86 -9.18 -0.10
C PHE A 605 -18.84 -10.31 0.05
N THR A 606 -17.66 -10.14 -0.53
CA THR A 606 -16.57 -11.15 -0.46
C THR A 606 -15.75 -11.09 0.83
N CYS A 607 -16.16 -10.22 1.75
CA CYS A 607 -15.70 -10.08 3.13
C CYS A 607 -16.93 -9.69 3.96
N ASP A 608 -17.00 -10.11 5.21
CA ASP A 608 -18.11 -9.71 6.09
C ASP A 608 -18.14 -8.17 6.23
N PRO A 609 -19.24 -7.49 5.84
CA PRO A 609 -19.34 -6.03 5.92
C PRO A 609 -19.34 -5.49 7.36
N VAL A 610 -19.58 -6.34 8.37
CA VAL A 610 -19.59 -5.93 9.78
C VAL A 610 -18.19 -6.03 10.38
N THR A 611 -17.55 -7.20 10.25
CA THR A 611 -16.23 -7.46 10.87
C THR A 611 -15.06 -7.17 9.94
N ASN A 612 -15.26 -7.01 8.63
CA ASN A 612 -14.23 -7.07 7.58
C ASN A 612 -13.51 -8.42 7.47
N ASN A 613 -14.06 -9.49 8.05
CA ASN A 613 -13.46 -10.83 7.96
C ASN A 613 -13.49 -11.36 6.52
N PRO A 614 -12.33 -11.56 5.86
CA PRO A 614 -12.29 -11.99 4.47
C PRO A 614 -12.56 -13.49 4.28
N SER A 615 -12.61 -14.26 5.37
CA SER A 615 -13.02 -15.68 5.32
C SER A 615 -14.53 -15.85 5.21
N VAL A 616 -15.31 -14.79 5.44
CA VAL A 616 -16.78 -14.83 5.40
C VAL A 616 -17.27 -14.11 4.16
N ILE A 617 -18.11 -14.79 3.39
CA ILE A 617 -18.79 -14.26 2.21
C ILE A 617 -20.29 -14.22 2.52
N THR A 618 -20.91 -13.07 2.33
CA THR A 618 -22.35 -12.91 2.53
C THR A 618 -23.01 -12.64 1.18
N ILE A 619 -24.00 -13.45 0.82
CA ILE A 619 -24.81 -13.28 -0.39
C ILE A 619 -26.24 -13.02 0.04
N THR A 620 -26.82 -11.91 -0.41
CA THR A 620 -28.25 -11.64 -0.28
C THR A 620 -28.93 -11.80 -1.64
N ALA A 621 -30.10 -12.44 -1.69
CA ALA A 621 -30.82 -12.68 -2.94
C ALA A 621 -32.34 -12.52 -2.79
N ASN A 622 -32.98 -11.95 -3.82
CA ASN A 622 -34.43 -11.85 -3.93
C ASN A 622 -34.89 -12.13 -5.37
N TYR A 623 -36.18 -12.40 -5.54
CA TYR A 623 -36.77 -12.62 -6.86
C TYR A 623 -36.80 -11.32 -7.69
N GLY A 624 -36.65 -11.47 -9.01
CA GLY A 624 -36.72 -10.37 -9.98
C GLY A 624 -35.45 -9.53 -10.04
N LEU A 625 -35.59 -8.25 -10.35
CA LEU A 625 -34.52 -7.26 -10.50
C LEU A 625 -33.90 -6.84 -9.15
N GLY A 626 -32.61 -6.53 -9.19
CA GLY A 626 -31.77 -6.30 -8.00
C GLY A 626 -32.11 -5.07 -7.18
N GLU A 627 -32.89 -4.14 -7.73
CA GLU A 627 -33.28 -2.90 -7.05
C GLU A 627 -33.97 -3.16 -5.70
N THR A 628 -34.76 -4.23 -5.60
CA THR A 628 -35.45 -4.60 -4.36
C THR A 628 -34.52 -5.02 -3.23
N VAL A 629 -33.34 -5.55 -3.57
CA VAL A 629 -32.30 -5.92 -2.59
C VAL A 629 -31.48 -4.69 -2.20
N VAL A 630 -31.11 -3.87 -3.19
CA VAL A 630 -30.26 -2.69 -2.99
C VAL A 630 -30.97 -1.57 -2.22
N SER A 631 -32.28 -1.38 -2.44
CA SER A 631 -33.08 -0.37 -1.73
C SER A 631 -33.43 -0.75 -0.29
N GLY A 632 -33.23 -2.02 0.10
CA GLY A 632 -33.63 -2.55 1.41
C GLY A 632 -35.16 -2.62 1.61
N SER A 633 -35.96 -2.53 0.54
CA SER A 633 -37.43 -2.53 0.63
C SER A 633 -38.03 -3.90 0.96
N VAL A 634 -37.23 -4.96 0.90
CA VAL A 634 -37.64 -6.36 1.14
C VAL A 634 -36.60 -7.04 2.01
N GLU A 635 -37.03 -8.04 2.77
CA GLU A 635 -36.15 -8.98 3.49
C GLU A 635 -35.73 -10.12 2.53
N PRO A 636 -34.49 -10.12 1.99
CA PRO A 636 -34.02 -11.12 1.04
C PRO A 636 -33.57 -12.41 1.75
N ASP A 637 -33.33 -13.47 0.99
CA ASP A 637 -32.58 -14.62 1.49
C ASP A 637 -31.14 -14.22 1.74
N THR A 638 -30.55 -14.70 2.84
CA THR A 638 -29.15 -14.46 3.20
C THR A 638 -28.41 -15.77 3.34
N PHE A 639 -27.32 -15.91 2.59
CA PHE A 639 -26.41 -17.04 2.62
C PHE A 639 -25.07 -16.58 3.18
N VAL A 640 -24.58 -17.25 4.21
CA VAL A 640 -23.25 -17.02 4.77
C VAL A 640 -22.36 -18.21 4.43
N LEU A 641 -21.31 -17.94 3.68
CA LEU A 641 -20.33 -18.93 3.22
C LEU A 641 -18.99 -18.66 3.90
N ARG A 642 -18.27 -19.71 4.28
CA ARG A 642 -16.92 -19.64 4.83
C ARG A 642 -15.91 -20.16 3.82
N ARG A 643 -14.90 -19.35 3.53
CA ARG A 643 -13.78 -19.68 2.64
C ARG A 643 -12.69 -20.42 3.41
N LYS A 644 -12.26 -21.56 2.88
CA LYS A 644 -11.05 -22.29 3.31
C LYS A 644 -9.92 -22.06 2.31
N ASP A 645 -8.71 -21.79 2.80
CA ASP A 645 -7.60 -21.25 1.99
C ASP A 645 -6.94 -22.25 1.03
N ASP A 646 -7.13 -23.57 1.22
CA ASP A 646 -6.35 -24.56 0.47
C ASP A 646 -6.96 -25.02 -0.87
N ASP A 647 -8.26 -24.80 -1.15
CA ASP A 647 -8.87 -25.34 -2.38
C ASP A 647 -10.03 -24.52 -2.99
N ASN A 648 -10.16 -23.22 -2.67
CA ASN A 648 -11.37 -22.43 -3.00
C ASN A 648 -12.69 -23.11 -2.54
N ILE A 649 -12.60 -23.99 -1.55
CA ILE A 649 -13.76 -24.67 -0.97
C ILE A 649 -14.53 -23.63 -0.14
N LEU A 650 -15.81 -23.51 -0.46
CA LEU A 650 -16.76 -22.67 0.26
C LEU A 650 -17.72 -23.58 1.03
N ASP A 651 -17.69 -23.48 2.34
CA ASP A 651 -18.63 -24.16 3.20
C ASP A 651 -19.83 -23.24 3.46
N LEU A 652 -21.05 -23.78 3.32
CA LEU A 652 -22.25 -23.07 3.70
C LEU A 652 -22.42 -23.10 5.22
N GLU A 653 -22.22 -21.96 5.86
CA GLU A 653 -22.28 -21.82 7.31
C GLU A 653 -23.72 -21.63 7.80
N SER A 654 -24.49 -20.76 7.12
CA SER A 654 -25.91 -20.58 7.44
C SER A 654 -26.72 -20.08 6.25
N VAL A 655 -28.03 -20.37 6.30
CA VAL A 655 -29.03 -19.85 5.39
C VAL A 655 -30.17 -19.27 6.21
N THR A 656 -30.48 -18.00 5.96
CA THR A 656 -31.66 -17.34 6.51
C THR A 656 -32.61 -17.03 5.38
N VAL A 657 -33.80 -17.62 5.43
CA VAL A 657 -34.83 -17.44 4.40
C VAL A 657 -35.64 -16.19 4.72
N GLY A 658 -35.54 -15.18 3.86
CA GLY A 658 -36.29 -13.93 3.98
C GLY A 658 -37.73 -14.09 3.50
N ARG A 659 -38.61 -13.16 3.93
CA ARG A 659 -40.04 -13.17 3.60
C ARG A 659 -40.32 -12.97 2.11
N LYS A 660 -39.44 -12.25 1.39
CA LYS A 660 -39.52 -12.02 -0.08
C LYS A 660 -40.90 -11.58 -0.57
N GLN A 661 -41.55 -10.68 0.17
CA GLN A 661 -42.93 -10.23 -0.09
C GLN A 661 -43.10 -9.37 -1.34
N GLN A 662 -42.01 -8.91 -1.96
CA GLN A 662 -42.12 -8.09 -3.17
C GLN A 662 -41.02 -8.48 -4.15
N LYS A 663 -41.32 -8.40 -5.44
CA LYS A 663 -40.35 -8.54 -6.51
C LYS A 663 -40.58 -7.50 -7.59
N MET A 664 -39.51 -7.15 -8.29
CA MET A 664 -39.60 -6.26 -9.45
C MET A 664 -39.30 -7.07 -10.70
N ILE A 665 -40.22 -7.10 -11.68
CA ILE A 665 -40.04 -7.87 -12.90
C ILE A 665 -40.04 -6.97 -14.14
N MET A 666 -39.42 -7.47 -15.20
CA MET A 666 -39.49 -6.88 -16.51
C MET A 666 -40.61 -7.60 -17.31
N GLN A 667 -41.76 -6.96 -17.51
CA GLN A 667 -42.90 -7.54 -18.24
C GLN A 667 -43.36 -6.58 -19.34
N ASP A 668 -43.60 -7.08 -20.56
CA ASP A 668 -44.24 -6.37 -21.69
C ASP A 668 -43.94 -4.86 -21.78
N ARG A 669 -42.66 -4.53 -21.96
CA ARG A 669 -42.16 -3.14 -22.12
C ARG A 669 -42.25 -2.23 -20.87
N ARG A 670 -42.56 -2.74 -19.67
CA ARG A 670 -42.51 -1.98 -18.41
C ARG A 670 -41.76 -2.73 -17.31
N ILE A 671 -41.40 -1.99 -16.26
CA ILE A 671 -40.95 -2.55 -14.98
C ILE A 671 -42.16 -2.52 -14.04
N LEU A 672 -42.48 -3.66 -13.45
CA LEU A 672 -43.61 -3.80 -12.53
C LEU A 672 -43.10 -4.26 -11.17
N GLN A 673 -43.54 -3.57 -10.12
CA GLN A 673 -43.43 -4.07 -8.75
C GLN A 673 -44.64 -4.94 -8.46
N ILE A 674 -44.39 -6.18 -8.07
CA ILE A 674 -45.40 -7.17 -7.72
C ILE A 674 -45.29 -7.42 -6.21
N LEU A 675 -46.42 -7.29 -5.52
CA LEU A 675 -46.61 -7.61 -4.11
C LEU A 675 -47.00 -9.09 -3.93
#